data_AF-A0A9D9H678-F1
#
_entry.id   AF-A0A9D9H678-F1
#
_cell.length_a   1.000
_cell.length_b   1.000
_cell.length_c   1.000
_cell.angle_alpha   90.00
_cell.angle_beta   90.00
_cell.angle_gamma   90.00
#
_symmetry.space_group_name_H-M   'P 1'
#
loop_
_entity.id
_entity.type
_entity.pdbx_description
1 polymer ?
#
loop_
_entity_poly.entity_id
_entity_poly.type
_entity_poly.pdbx_seq_one_letter_code
_entity_poly.pdbx_strand_id
1 'polypeptide(L)'
;MKRLSLLFIAVFALVLSAFGQVSPTHEQYVTIGSSSVPWYTAYRALDESQIGSKALYQNLDPDMAENENFFISRVKPRDRFVYTGTQVRESLNPARKLLWWCPIGVSGWNALPAYFFNSEVFTMWSYVDIYGNWTAPFVIMPGAMTDICHKNGVETSVLASVPWSHTVTVSDGDHGSNFSAMIDGGAQKFLKYLKYYGIDGIGFNSEFYFSPTSFATSMKEFLSSTFSQREAMGWPTFHNCWYSLMYNSGSCGGPLYLSDDNCDWFRYNNYPTSDAYFMNYGWGALELKKSQDKASSFSGRSSFDVYAGINYQSGAGVSFPVLSSYSISVGLWGAHNMNMIFENRGENGSSPLQQQKTYQLISENSFTGSSYNPVNTPSVTTLIAHTSKATNFHGFSSFIVARSSLTCDNLANDPFVTYFNLGNGMFFNVEGETTFNNEWYNIGIQDYMPTWRWWWTKSFMGRMNSDVSSDMTAEFTWDDAWFGGSCLQISGGTDVSYLHLFKTKYKTANTGDKIRIRYKVLSGSGAIAWACTTEEKLTESAYDAEISRVISSAALPSDEWVEVVTNIGGRSSLLANNATLALIGLKFTNTTPDFKVLIGEISLTRGTSVTPQSPVIDNSITKTLASNYKGVDLKVIFNMPSDKEAPVYNTDVDTWYFKVYTQQEGQKEVMCTATTSWAAYVVGAPYDAEVGGQIRIGVSAVSLDGRSESAITWSNWMGVPDADIVEGFSIDKPVIKAGEEFTIGFDDPNHAGATWEIRKASDDSRQYSTTANNFTTLLPEEGLYDLYKTENGETEVYRGYIQISPAAVGAMPLINSFTANGSTDPIQVEQGQNVEFAYVGRPDADGMVSRGIQISTNAFGFPVSQFNWPSSGTQPFTLAFWFNINNLNPGLEGTNLLALLSPSDGWPMSDWGYFWCDILPDNRIKLVIRSTGATGNTLEIDGFEFTTGTWYHMALVMDYTNRRVATVYINGKEVGRLECPSPYSWQSSYYMLVGGTAANRASLDANLDEFQLYDKALSADEVEASMNHFSQSQLPESLIGYWDFENEPGSDNLLRSVGVNKNYTSSIYEKVSSSYAAREFAFTTGAPFISGEIYEIKTVPTWTLKGAAIQTTGGDGASGSATVSYPEADRYTATLKLENGWGSATKEFSYVEVSASTGIEEVSLAEMQAFPNPFVDEVYVRFAEEGVYTIAVYDASGRQTGSSQVNAGAGEMINIPVSGASGIYYMKVYSGDTLLKAMKVIKN
;
A
#
# COMPACT_ATOMS: atom_id res chain seq x y z
N MET A 1 -13.02 -46.17 26.54
CA MET A 1 -14.08 -45.29 26.00
C MET A 1 -13.64 -44.89 24.61
N LYS A 2 -14.39 -45.34 23.61
CA LYS A 2 -14.05 -45.32 22.18
C LYS A 2 -14.91 -44.29 21.46
N ARG A 3 -14.38 -43.83 20.32
CA ARG A 3 -14.99 -43.10 19.20
C ARG A 3 -14.90 -41.57 19.26
N LEU A 4 -13.83 -41.07 18.63
CA LEU A 4 -13.90 -40.11 17.53
C LEU A 4 -12.51 -40.06 16.87
N SER A 5 -12.26 -41.08 16.05
CA SER A 5 -11.24 -41.11 15.01
C SER A 5 -12.04 -41.34 13.73
N LEU A 6 -12.05 -40.37 12.81
CA LEU A 6 -12.38 -40.47 11.38
C LEU A 6 -12.81 -39.10 10.85
N LEU A 7 -11.88 -38.39 10.20
CA LEU A 7 -12.02 -37.57 8.98
C LEU A 7 -10.82 -36.61 8.88
N PHE A 8 -9.65 -37.19 8.60
CA PHE A 8 -8.50 -36.51 8.02
C PHE A 8 -7.94 -37.50 7.00
N ILE A 9 -7.47 -37.03 5.85
CA ILE A 9 -7.14 -37.79 4.62
C ILE A 9 -8.34 -37.87 3.66
N ALA A 10 -8.63 -36.74 2.99
CA ALA A 10 -9.06 -36.66 1.57
C ALA A 10 -9.57 -35.24 1.20
N VAL A 11 -8.82 -34.16 1.51
CA VAL A 11 -8.98 -32.86 0.84
C VAL A 11 -7.62 -32.16 0.87
N PHE A 12 -6.73 -32.54 -0.05
CA PHE A 12 -5.45 -31.82 -0.25
C PHE A 12 -5.20 -31.53 -1.75
N ALA A 13 -6.27 -31.48 -2.55
CA ALA A 13 -6.18 -31.24 -4.00
C ALA A 13 -7.19 -30.21 -4.53
N LEU A 14 -7.90 -29.47 -3.67
CA LEU A 14 -8.84 -28.41 -4.08
C LEU A 14 -8.81 -27.26 -3.06
N VAL A 15 -7.65 -26.65 -2.87
CA VAL A 15 -7.50 -25.35 -2.18
C VAL A 15 -6.77 -24.40 -3.12
N LEU A 16 -7.39 -24.14 -4.26
CA LEU A 16 -7.01 -23.10 -5.21
C LEU A 16 -8.29 -22.58 -5.84
N SER A 17 -9.08 -21.83 -5.06
CA SER A 17 -10.09 -20.93 -5.60
C SER A 17 -10.57 -19.95 -4.53
N ALA A 18 -10.44 -18.66 -4.86
CA ALA A 18 -11.07 -17.50 -4.24
C ALA A 18 -10.63 -17.08 -2.81
N PHE A 19 -9.39 -16.59 -2.68
CA PHE A 19 -9.05 -15.57 -1.68
C PHE A 19 -9.55 -14.22 -2.20
N GLY A 20 -10.54 -13.57 -1.58
CA GLY A 20 -10.96 -12.22 -1.96
C GLY A 20 -9.78 -11.26 -1.91
N GLN A 21 -9.28 -10.88 -3.10
CA GLN A 21 -8.10 -10.06 -3.41
C GLN A 21 -7.01 -9.94 -2.32
N VAL A 22 -6.55 -11.09 -1.81
CA VAL A 22 -5.27 -11.19 -1.07
C VAL A 22 -4.17 -11.85 -1.91
N SER A 23 -4.50 -12.21 -3.14
CA SER A 23 -3.58 -12.80 -4.11
C SER A 23 -3.48 -11.89 -5.34
N PRO A 24 -2.30 -11.79 -5.98
CA PRO A 24 -2.13 -11.04 -7.22
C PRO A 24 -3.07 -11.52 -8.33
N THR A 25 -3.44 -10.61 -9.23
CA THR A 25 -4.27 -10.91 -10.41
C THR A 25 -3.46 -11.57 -11.55
N HIS A 26 -2.18 -11.82 -11.33
CA HIS A 26 -1.27 -12.43 -12.29
C HIS A 26 -0.67 -13.72 -11.73
N GLU A 27 -0.13 -14.57 -12.61
CA GLU A 27 0.52 -15.82 -12.19
C GLU A 27 1.77 -15.57 -11.35
N GLN A 28 2.08 -16.48 -10.43
CA GLN A 28 3.34 -16.46 -9.69
C GLN A 28 4.50 -16.92 -10.59
N TYR A 29 5.14 -15.97 -11.28
CA TYR A 29 6.22 -16.24 -12.25
C TYR A 29 7.56 -16.72 -11.64
N VAL A 30 7.62 -16.86 -10.31
CA VAL A 30 8.80 -17.27 -9.55
C VAL A 30 8.43 -18.47 -8.67
N THR A 31 9.05 -19.61 -8.93
CA THR A 31 8.81 -20.87 -8.21
C THR A 31 10.08 -21.35 -7.50
N ILE A 32 9.93 -22.11 -6.41
CA ILE A 32 11.03 -22.64 -5.57
C ILE A 32 11.57 -23.97 -6.14
N GLY A 33 11.62 -24.09 -7.47
CA GLY A 33 11.98 -25.33 -8.16
C GLY A 33 10.82 -26.28 -8.42
N SER A 34 11.15 -27.42 -9.04
CA SER A 34 10.19 -28.43 -9.43
C SER A 34 9.80 -29.32 -8.24
N SER A 35 8.53 -29.75 -8.17
CA SER A 35 8.11 -30.78 -7.20
C SER A 35 8.78 -32.14 -7.44
N SER A 36 9.48 -32.30 -8.57
CA SER A 36 10.12 -33.55 -8.97
C SER A 36 11.47 -33.81 -8.32
N VAL A 37 12.16 -32.77 -7.80
CA VAL A 37 13.47 -32.90 -7.16
C VAL A 37 13.47 -32.31 -5.74
N PRO A 38 13.32 -33.14 -4.69
CA PRO A 38 13.36 -32.67 -3.31
C PRO A 38 14.69 -32.02 -2.92
N TRP A 39 14.63 -31.02 -2.04
CA TRP A 39 15.82 -30.29 -1.58
C TRP A 39 16.96 -31.19 -1.11
N TYR A 40 16.68 -32.22 -0.30
CA TYR A 40 17.73 -33.12 0.22
C TYR A 40 18.49 -33.86 -0.89
N THR A 41 17.84 -34.15 -2.02
CA THR A 41 18.46 -34.80 -3.17
C THR A 41 19.43 -33.83 -3.83
N ALA A 42 18.99 -32.60 -4.09
CA ALA A 42 19.85 -31.57 -4.65
C ALA A 42 21.02 -31.25 -3.72
N TYR A 43 20.75 -31.04 -2.42
CA TYR A 43 21.77 -30.73 -1.42
C TYR A 43 22.82 -31.84 -1.29
N ARG A 44 22.43 -33.13 -1.34
CA ARG A 44 23.39 -34.25 -1.32
C ARG A 44 24.26 -34.31 -2.57
N ALA A 45 23.71 -33.97 -3.72
CA ALA A 45 24.43 -33.97 -4.99
C ALA A 45 25.45 -32.81 -5.11
N LEU A 46 25.23 -31.71 -4.36
CA LEU A 46 26.15 -30.56 -4.33
C LEU A 46 27.48 -30.89 -3.65
N ASP A 47 28.59 -30.66 -4.33
CA ASP A 47 29.90 -30.56 -3.67
C ASP A 47 30.03 -29.19 -2.98
N GLU A 48 30.70 -29.14 -1.82
CA GLU A 48 30.89 -27.89 -1.08
C GLU A 48 31.61 -26.82 -1.93
N SER A 49 32.54 -27.23 -2.80
CA SER A 49 33.25 -26.32 -3.71
C SER A 49 32.35 -25.69 -4.79
N GLN A 50 31.19 -26.29 -5.06
CA GLN A 50 30.24 -25.81 -6.07
C GLN A 50 29.26 -24.76 -5.53
N ILE A 51 29.12 -24.63 -4.21
CA ILE A 51 28.28 -23.61 -3.58
C ILE A 51 28.85 -22.22 -3.92
N GLY A 52 28.03 -21.37 -4.55
CA GLY A 52 28.46 -20.07 -5.07
C GLY A 52 28.75 -20.02 -6.57
N SER A 53 28.63 -21.15 -7.28
CA SER A 53 28.78 -21.20 -8.75
C SER A 53 27.42 -21.19 -9.45
N LYS A 54 27.36 -20.64 -10.68
CA LYS A 54 26.15 -20.68 -11.56
C LYS A 54 25.59 -22.10 -11.81
N ALA A 55 26.30 -23.15 -11.43
CA ALA A 55 25.94 -24.54 -11.68
C ALA A 55 25.08 -25.19 -10.57
N LEU A 56 24.74 -24.48 -9.48
CA LEU A 56 24.16 -25.07 -8.26
C LEU A 56 22.93 -25.95 -8.55
N TYR A 57 21.97 -25.44 -9.33
CA TYR A 57 20.75 -26.19 -9.70
C TYR A 57 20.66 -26.53 -11.19
N GLN A 58 21.56 -26.02 -12.04
CA GLN A 58 21.39 -26.02 -13.49
C GLN A 58 21.14 -27.42 -14.12
N ASN A 59 21.70 -28.48 -13.54
CA ASN A 59 21.54 -29.86 -14.02
C ASN A 59 20.61 -30.73 -13.15
N LEU A 60 20.09 -30.17 -12.05
CA LEU A 60 19.30 -30.89 -11.05
C LEU A 60 17.85 -30.40 -11.03
N ASP A 61 17.67 -29.07 -11.05
CA ASP A 61 16.37 -28.42 -11.04
C ASP A 61 16.44 -27.15 -11.91
N PRO A 62 16.09 -27.25 -13.21
CA PRO A 62 16.14 -26.12 -14.14
C PRO A 62 15.23 -24.95 -13.73
N ASP A 63 14.09 -25.22 -13.09
CA ASP A 63 13.15 -24.19 -12.65
C ASP A 63 13.75 -23.37 -11.49
N MET A 64 14.38 -24.05 -10.53
CA MET A 64 15.12 -23.37 -9.45
C MET A 64 16.33 -22.61 -10.00
N ALA A 65 17.03 -23.17 -10.98
CA ALA A 65 18.18 -22.52 -11.61
C ALA A 65 17.78 -21.22 -12.35
N GLU A 66 16.63 -21.20 -13.03
CA GLU A 66 16.10 -20.01 -13.70
C GLU A 66 15.76 -18.90 -12.68
N ASN A 67 15.21 -19.29 -11.52
CA ASN A 67 14.68 -18.36 -10.51
C ASN A 67 15.65 -18.07 -9.35
N GLU A 68 16.85 -18.66 -9.34
CA GLU A 68 17.78 -18.64 -8.19
C GLU A 68 18.06 -17.21 -7.68
N ASN A 69 18.21 -16.23 -8.58
CA ASN A 69 18.49 -14.84 -8.23
C ASN A 69 17.36 -14.14 -7.45
N PHE A 70 16.13 -14.67 -7.46
CA PHE A 70 15.05 -14.17 -6.60
C PHE A 70 15.20 -14.64 -5.15
N PHE A 71 16.01 -15.66 -4.87
CA PHE A 71 16.20 -16.25 -3.55
C PHE A 71 17.56 -15.91 -2.91
N ILE A 72 18.46 -15.27 -3.66
CA ILE A 72 19.75 -14.81 -3.15
C ILE A 72 19.60 -13.39 -2.59
N SER A 73 19.90 -13.21 -1.31
CA SER A 73 20.06 -11.87 -0.73
C SER A 73 21.27 -11.14 -1.33
N ARG A 74 21.05 -9.90 -1.77
CA ARG A 74 22.06 -9.01 -2.34
C ARG A 74 22.43 -7.86 -1.40
N VAL A 75 21.86 -7.82 -0.20
CA VAL A 75 22.22 -6.87 0.87
C VAL A 75 23.02 -7.58 1.96
N LYS A 76 24.16 -7.00 2.35
CA LYS A 76 24.98 -7.52 3.45
C LYS A 76 24.23 -7.37 4.77
N PRO A 77 24.23 -8.39 5.65
CA PRO A 77 23.74 -8.23 7.01
C PRO A 77 24.46 -7.06 7.70
N ARG A 78 23.68 -6.13 8.26
CA ARG A 78 24.22 -4.95 8.94
C ARG A 78 24.21 -5.14 10.44
N ASP A 79 25.29 -4.70 11.09
CA ASP A 79 25.30 -4.58 12.54
C ASP A 79 24.29 -3.52 13.00
N ARG A 80 23.71 -3.76 14.17
CA ARG A 80 22.87 -2.77 14.85
C ARG A 80 23.55 -2.26 16.10
N PHE A 81 23.30 -0.99 16.39
CA PHE A 81 23.73 -0.38 17.64
C PHE A 81 22.55 0.11 18.47
N VAL A 82 22.83 0.28 19.76
CA VAL A 82 22.00 1.03 20.69
C VAL A 82 22.81 2.24 21.16
N TYR A 83 22.13 3.38 21.31
CA TYR A 83 22.66 4.53 22.01
C TYR A 83 21.67 4.99 23.07
N THR A 84 21.96 4.75 24.35
CA THR A 84 21.06 5.06 25.46
C THR A 84 20.78 6.56 25.59
N GLY A 85 21.72 7.40 25.15
CA GLY A 85 21.58 8.85 25.15
C GLY A 85 20.46 9.39 24.24
N THR A 86 19.95 8.60 23.29
CA THR A 86 18.76 8.93 22.46
C THR A 86 17.57 8.03 22.79
N GLN A 87 17.64 7.27 23.87
CA GLN A 87 16.57 6.36 24.24
C GLN A 87 15.41 7.14 24.85
N VAL A 88 14.19 6.85 24.39
CA VAL A 88 12.97 7.42 24.98
C VAL A 88 12.83 7.00 26.44
N ARG A 89 13.04 5.71 26.71
CA ARG A 89 12.99 5.12 28.06
C ARG A 89 14.37 4.60 28.48
N GLU A 90 15.08 5.42 29.24
CA GLU A 90 16.47 5.16 29.64
C GLU A 90 16.63 3.96 30.59
N SER A 91 15.55 3.53 31.26
CA SER A 91 15.58 2.41 32.20
C SER A 91 15.55 1.02 31.55
N LEU A 92 15.35 0.91 30.23
CA LEU A 92 15.25 -0.37 29.55
C LEU A 92 16.62 -1.03 29.38
N ASN A 93 16.68 -2.34 29.56
CA ASN A 93 17.90 -3.12 29.32
C ASN A 93 18.03 -3.40 27.80
N PRO A 94 19.08 -2.91 27.13
CA PRO A 94 19.25 -3.08 25.68
C PRO A 94 19.53 -4.53 25.25
N ALA A 95 19.83 -5.43 26.19
CA ALA A 95 20.05 -6.85 25.89
C ALA A 95 18.75 -7.65 25.69
N ARG A 96 17.58 -7.11 26.06
CA ARG A 96 16.28 -7.78 25.83
C ARG A 96 15.93 -7.76 24.35
N LYS A 97 15.58 -8.92 23.79
CA LYS A 97 15.32 -9.10 22.36
C LYS A 97 13.83 -9.38 22.07
N LEU A 98 13.43 -9.21 20.82
CA LEU A 98 12.13 -9.64 20.30
C LEU A 98 12.29 -10.57 19.09
N LEU A 99 11.68 -11.74 19.19
CA LEU A 99 11.52 -12.68 18.07
C LEU A 99 10.08 -12.56 17.55
N TRP A 100 9.94 -12.13 16.31
CA TRP A 100 8.68 -12.11 15.56
C TRP A 100 8.59 -13.40 14.73
N TRP A 101 7.96 -14.44 15.27
CA TRP A 101 7.88 -15.75 14.62
C TRP A 101 6.50 -15.95 13.95
N CYS A 102 6.21 -15.10 12.97
CA CYS A 102 4.94 -15.04 12.25
C CYS A 102 5.15 -15.00 10.72
N PRO A 103 4.14 -15.38 9.91
CA PRO A 103 4.20 -15.26 8.45
C PRO A 103 4.41 -13.82 7.97
N ILE A 104 5.04 -13.66 6.80
CA ILE A 104 5.05 -12.40 6.03
C ILE A 104 4.09 -12.51 4.84
N GLY A 105 3.21 -11.52 4.70
CA GLY A 105 2.18 -11.44 3.68
C GLY A 105 1.21 -12.62 3.73
N VAL A 106 0.87 -13.12 2.55
CA VAL A 106 0.08 -14.34 2.40
C VAL A 106 0.96 -15.55 2.16
N SER A 107 0.54 -16.67 2.76
CA SER A 107 1.09 -18.00 2.48
C SER A 107 1.17 -18.25 0.97
N GLY A 108 2.32 -18.75 0.50
CA GLY A 108 2.61 -19.01 -0.91
C GLY A 108 3.48 -17.95 -1.59
N TRP A 109 3.33 -16.66 -1.25
CA TRP A 109 4.14 -15.58 -1.84
C TRP A 109 5.38 -15.25 -1.01
N ASN A 110 5.31 -15.33 0.32
CA ASN A 110 6.47 -15.18 1.22
C ASN A 110 7.33 -13.91 0.97
N ALA A 111 6.69 -12.81 0.55
CA ALA A 111 7.32 -11.55 0.13
C ALA A 111 8.18 -11.63 -1.15
N LEU A 112 7.87 -12.53 -2.07
CA LEU A 112 8.26 -12.39 -3.47
C LEU A 112 7.71 -11.08 -4.05
N PRO A 113 8.42 -10.43 -4.99
CA PRO A 113 7.86 -9.31 -5.75
C PRO A 113 6.54 -9.73 -6.38
N ALA A 114 5.60 -8.78 -6.51
CA ALA A 114 4.28 -9.00 -7.08
C ALA A 114 3.65 -7.67 -7.54
N TYR A 115 2.67 -7.71 -8.42
CA TYR A 115 1.95 -6.53 -8.90
C TYR A 115 0.58 -6.43 -8.22
N PHE A 116 0.62 -6.36 -6.89
CA PHE A 116 -0.55 -6.11 -6.04
C PHE A 116 -0.20 -5.16 -4.89
N PHE A 117 -0.97 -4.08 -4.77
CA PHE A 117 -0.69 -3.00 -3.82
C PHE A 117 -0.93 -3.42 -2.37
N ASN A 118 -1.97 -4.23 -2.12
CA ASN A 118 -2.39 -4.68 -0.79
C ASN A 118 -1.45 -5.75 -0.18
N SER A 119 -0.16 -5.51 -0.22
CA SER A 119 0.91 -6.39 0.27
C SER A 119 1.38 -6.01 1.68
N GLU A 120 2.05 -6.92 2.37
CA GLU A 120 2.60 -6.60 3.69
C GLU A 120 3.89 -5.77 3.59
N VAL A 121 3.82 -4.54 4.12
CA VAL A 121 4.93 -3.57 4.17
C VAL A 121 5.29 -3.24 5.62
N PHE A 122 5.87 -4.21 6.33
CA PHE A 122 6.28 -4.05 7.73
C PHE A 122 7.33 -2.94 7.90
N THR A 123 7.22 -2.16 8.96
CA THR A 123 7.98 -0.89 9.14
C THR A 123 8.52 -0.68 10.56
N MET A 124 8.30 -1.62 11.49
CA MET A 124 8.72 -1.51 12.90
C MET A 124 10.03 -2.28 13.18
N TRP A 125 10.92 -2.38 12.20
CA TRP A 125 12.18 -3.13 12.25
C TRP A 125 13.09 -2.75 13.42
N SER A 126 13.03 -1.51 13.89
CA SER A 126 13.83 -1.02 15.02
C SER A 126 13.59 -1.79 16.32
N TYR A 127 12.47 -2.50 16.44
CA TYR A 127 12.10 -3.28 17.64
C TYR A 127 12.16 -4.80 17.45
N VAL A 128 12.49 -5.30 16.26
CA VAL A 128 12.54 -6.74 15.96
C VAL A 128 14.00 -7.17 15.91
N ASP A 129 14.37 -8.25 16.60
CA ASP A 129 15.72 -8.82 16.53
C ASP A 129 15.81 -9.94 15.51
N ILE A 130 14.80 -10.81 15.50
CA ILE A 130 14.66 -11.90 14.54
C ILE A 130 13.26 -11.84 13.93
N TYR A 131 13.17 -11.84 12.60
CA TYR A 131 11.93 -12.04 11.87
C TYR A 131 11.91 -13.48 11.32
N GLY A 132 11.18 -14.37 11.99
CA GLY A 132 11.02 -15.75 11.54
C GLY A 132 9.76 -15.92 10.71
N ASN A 133 9.92 -16.04 9.40
CA ASN A 133 8.81 -16.26 8.48
C ASN A 133 8.28 -17.69 8.64
N TRP A 134 7.15 -17.82 9.32
CA TRP A 134 6.53 -19.11 9.64
C TRP A 134 6.07 -19.90 8.39
N THR A 135 5.79 -19.22 7.28
CA THR A 135 5.38 -19.87 6.01
C THR A 135 6.53 -20.08 5.03
N ALA A 136 7.75 -19.66 5.39
CA ALA A 136 8.91 -19.88 4.54
C ALA A 136 9.18 -21.38 4.37
N PRO A 137 9.41 -21.86 3.14
CA PRO A 137 9.81 -23.23 2.91
C PRO A 137 11.13 -23.58 3.59
N PHE A 138 11.37 -24.87 3.76
CA PHE A 138 12.58 -25.37 4.40
C PHE A 138 13.83 -24.88 3.67
N VAL A 139 14.64 -24.07 4.37
CA VAL A 139 15.93 -23.49 3.93
C VAL A 139 15.89 -22.71 2.60
N ILE A 140 14.75 -22.09 2.27
CA ILE A 140 14.63 -21.13 1.17
C ILE A 140 13.78 -19.94 1.63
N MET A 141 14.26 -18.73 1.34
CA MET A 141 13.56 -17.46 1.59
C MET A 141 13.71 -16.58 0.35
N PRO A 142 12.69 -15.79 -0.04
CA PRO A 142 12.88 -14.74 -1.03
C PRO A 142 14.00 -13.77 -0.62
N GLY A 143 14.92 -13.52 -1.55
CA GLY A 143 16.09 -12.67 -1.34
C GLY A 143 15.69 -11.25 -0.93
N ALA A 144 14.58 -10.73 -1.48
CA ALA A 144 14.04 -9.41 -1.13
C ALA A 144 13.62 -9.30 0.35
N MET A 145 13.03 -10.37 0.93
CA MET A 145 12.68 -10.40 2.35
C MET A 145 13.94 -10.38 3.23
N THR A 146 14.93 -11.17 2.84
CA THR A 146 16.23 -11.18 3.51
C THR A 146 16.95 -9.84 3.37
N ASP A 147 16.88 -9.21 2.21
CA ASP A 147 17.51 -7.92 1.92
C ASP A 147 17.01 -6.82 2.86
N ILE A 148 15.69 -6.71 3.05
CA ILE A 148 15.12 -5.70 3.96
C ILE A 148 15.46 -5.99 5.43
N CYS A 149 15.49 -7.26 5.83
CA CYS A 149 15.96 -7.68 7.15
C CYS A 149 17.42 -7.26 7.37
N HIS A 150 18.32 -7.67 6.47
CA HIS A 150 19.75 -7.35 6.52
C HIS A 150 20.02 -5.83 6.48
N LYS A 151 19.29 -5.08 5.64
CA LYS A 151 19.34 -3.61 5.61
C LYS A 151 19.04 -3.00 6.97
N ASN A 152 18.05 -3.54 7.68
CA ASN A 152 17.71 -3.07 9.02
C ASN A 152 18.53 -3.75 10.13
N GLY A 153 19.41 -4.70 9.79
CA GLY A 153 20.20 -5.50 10.74
C GLY A 153 19.38 -6.47 11.58
N VAL A 154 18.23 -6.90 11.05
CA VAL A 154 17.35 -7.93 11.60
C VAL A 154 17.75 -9.26 11.01
N GLU A 155 17.81 -10.31 11.82
CA GLU A 155 18.10 -11.67 11.35
C GLU A 155 16.81 -12.33 10.83
N THR A 156 16.91 -13.14 9.76
CA THR A 156 15.76 -13.86 9.18
C THR A 156 15.79 -15.36 9.45
N SER A 157 14.63 -15.96 9.78
CA SER A 157 14.52 -17.42 9.96
C SER A 157 13.53 -18.02 8.99
N VAL A 158 13.90 -19.15 8.39
CA VAL A 158 12.96 -20.10 7.76
C VAL A 158 12.36 -21.06 8.80
N LEU A 159 11.42 -21.93 8.42
CA LEU A 159 10.81 -22.90 9.33
C LEU A 159 11.02 -24.36 8.89
N ALA A 160 11.37 -25.21 9.85
CA ALA A 160 11.25 -26.67 9.77
C ALA A 160 9.87 -27.08 10.31
N SER A 161 8.88 -27.06 9.41
CA SER A 161 7.46 -27.23 9.72
C SER A 161 7.03 -28.69 9.90
N VAL A 162 7.67 -29.41 10.81
CA VAL A 162 7.33 -30.81 11.06
C VAL A 162 5.96 -30.91 11.74
N PRO A 163 5.03 -31.75 11.24
CA PRO A 163 3.70 -31.88 11.83
C PRO A 163 3.73 -32.36 13.29
N TRP A 164 2.73 -31.91 14.06
CA TRP A 164 2.55 -32.31 15.45
C TRP A 164 2.49 -33.83 15.61
N SER A 165 3.25 -34.34 16.57
CA SER A 165 3.44 -35.77 16.88
C SER A 165 3.97 -36.64 15.73
N HIS A 166 4.47 -36.06 14.63
CA HIS A 166 5.13 -36.84 13.59
C HIS A 166 6.39 -37.53 14.14
N THR A 167 6.69 -38.74 13.66
CA THR A 167 7.93 -39.45 14.03
C THR A 167 8.92 -39.33 12.90
N VAL A 168 9.92 -38.47 13.10
CA VAL A 168 10.99 -38.23 12.14
C VAL A 168 12.03 -39.34 12.26
N THR A 169 12.25 -40.04 11.14
CA THR A 169 13.31 -41.04 11.00
C THR A 169 14.23 -40.66 9.85
N VAL A 170 15.47 -41.17 9.85
CA VAL A 170 16.48 -40.87 8.80
C VAL A 170 15.96 -41.12 7.37
N SER A 171 14.95 -41.98 7.19
CA SER A 171 14.44 -42.41 5.89
C SER A 171 12.97 -42.06 5.62
N ASP A 172 12.35 -41.14 6.37
CA ASP A 172 10.92 -40.83 6.21
C ASP A 172 10.55 -40.02 4.95
N GLY A 173 11.53 -39.76 4.06
CA GLY A 173 11.31 -39.22 2.71
C GLY A 173 10.99 -37.73 2.64
N ASP A 174 10.68 -37.11 3.78
CA ASP A 174 10.27 -35.72 3.92
C ASP A 174 11.25 -34.97 4.85
N HIS A 175 10.85 -34.67 6.09
CA HIS A 175 11.68 -33.94 7.06
C HIS A 175 12.96 -34.67 7.49
N GLY A 176 12.90 -35.99 7.68
CA GLY A 176 14.03 -36.77 8.13
C GLY A 176 15.12 -36.91 7.08
N SER A 177 14.76 -37.00 5.80
CA SER A 177 15.72 -36.94 4.69
C SER A 177 16.42 -35.57 4.62
N ASN A 178 15.68 -34.48 4.85
CA ASN A 178 16.24 -33.13 4.93
C ASN A 178 17.24 -33.00 6.10
N PHE A 179 16.84 -33.41 7.30
CA PHE A 179 17.73 -33.35 8.47
C PHE A 179 18.94 -34.26 8.33
N SER A 180 18.77 -35.47 7.79
CA SER A 180 19.88 -36.38 7.47
C SER A 180 20.84 -35.73 6.48
N ALA A 181 20.34 -35.14 5.39
CA ALA A 181 21.20 -34.48 4.41
C ALA A 181 22.02 -33.33 5.01
N MET A 182 21.45 -32.53 5.91
CA MET A 182 22.19 -31.50 6.66
C MET A 182 23.29 -32.11 7.54
N ILE A 183 22.94 -33.12 8.33
CA ILE A 183 23.85 -33.81 9.25
C ILE A 183 25.01 -34.45 8.46
N ASP A 184 24.70 -35.19 7.40
CA ASP A 184 25.68 -35.89 6.55
C ASP A 184 26.60 -34.91 5.81
N GLY A 185 26.07 -33.75 5.41
CA GLY A 185 26.84 -32.69 4.74
C GLY A 185 27.76 -31.90 5.69
N GLY A 186 27.50 -31.94 6.99
CA GLY A 186 28.29 -31.24 8.00
C GLY A 186 28.10 -29.72 8.04
N ALA A 187 28.66 -29.11 9.09
CA ALA A 187 28.46 -27.69 9.41
C ALA A 187 29.01 -26.71 8.36
N GLN A 188 30.17 -26.99 7.75
CA GLN A 188 30.82 -26.07 6.80
C GLN A 188 30.00 -25.88 5.53
N LYS A 189 29.64 -27.00 4.89
CA LYS A 189 28.76 -27.01 3.72
C LYS A 189 27.43 -26.32 4.01
N PHE A 190 26.84 -26.57 5.18
CA PHE A 190 25.57 -25.98 5.55
C PHE A 190 25.68 -24.45 5.75
N LEU A 191 26.68 -23.97 6.50
CA LEU A 191 26.94 -22.55 6.68
C LEU A 191 27.24 -21.84 5.35
N LYS A 192 27.99 -22.49 4.46
CA LYS A 192 28.27 -21.95 3.12
C LYS A 192 26.99 -21.82 2.28
N TYR A 193 26.10 -22.82 2.35
CA TYR A 193 24.79 -22.77 1.69
C TYR A 193 23.93 -21.63 2.23
N LEU A 194 23.80 -21.53 3.56
CA LEU A 194 23.03 -20.47 4.20
C LEU A 194 23.56 -19.08 3.83
N LYS A 195 24.87 -18.88 3.91
CA LYS A 195 25.54 -17.64 3.52
C LYS A 195 25.26 -17.24 2.07
N TYR A 196 25.30 -18.20 1.14
CA TYR A 196 25.05 -17.92 -0.28
C TYR A 196 23.63 -17.39 -0.54
N TYR A 197 22.62 -17.94 0.13
CA TYR A 197 21.24 -17.47 0.03
C TYR A 197 20.91 -16.28 0.95
N GLY A 198 21.77 -16.00 1.93
CA GLY A 198 21.53 -14.99 2.97
C GLY A 198 20.61 -15.48 4.09
N ILE A 199 20.49 -16.77 4.33
CA ILE A 199 19.59 -17.30 5.36
C ILE A 199 20.31 -17.25 6.71
N ASP A 200 19.77 -16.52 7.68
CA ASP A 200 20.38 -16.42 9.00
C ASP A 200 20.00 -17.57 9.92
N GLY A 201 18.81 -18.17 9.80
CA GLY A 201 18.43 -19.21 10.74
C GLY A 201 17.36 -20.19 10.28
N ILE A 202 17.24 -21.27 11.04
CA ILE A 202 16.14 -22.22 10.94
C ILE A 202 15.37 -22.20 12.26
N GLY A 203 14.05 -22.17 12.17
CA GLY A 203 13.15 -22.41 13.29
C GLY A 203 12.69 -23.86 13.33
N PHE A 204 12.68 -24.48 14.50
CA PHE A 204 12.14 -25.82 14.72
C PHE A 204 10.94 -25.71 15.66
N ASN A 205 9.75 -25.90 15.10
CA ASN A 205 8.57 -26.18 15.90
C ASN A 205 8.65 -27.64 16.39
N SER A 206 9.35 -27.86 17.49
CA SER A 206 9.80 -29.19 17.96
C SER A 206 8.67 -30.04 18.58
N GLU A 207 7.50 -30.10 17.94
CA GLU A 207 6.33 -30.84 18.39
C GLU A 207 6.30 -32.29 17.86
N PHE A 208 7.46 -32.81 17.46
CA PHE A 208 7.64 -34.10 16.81
C PHE A 208 8.64 -34.99 17.57
N TYR A 209 8.74 -36.26 17.18
CA TYR A 209 9.64 -37.24 17.78
C TYR A 209 10.82 -37.52 16.85
N PHE A 210 12.03 -37.61 17.39
CA PHE A 210 13.15 -38.26 16.69
C PHE A 210 13.18 -39.76 16.99
N SER A 211 13.31 -40.58 15.95
CA SER A 211 13.49 -42.03 16.08
C SER A 211 14.52 -42.57 15.08
N PRO A 212 15.51 -43.36 15.52
CA PRO A 212 15.85 -43.67 16.91
C PRO A 212 16.40 -42.44 17.66
N THR A 213 16.49 -42.49 19.00
CA THR A 213 17.08 -41.42 19.85
C THR A 213 18.47 -40.97 19.40
N SER A 214 19.27 -41.85 18.78
CA SER A 214 20.57 -41.47 18.24
C SER A 214 20.48 -40.39 17.15
N PHE A 215 19.36 -40.30 16.42
CA PHE A 215 19.17 -39.25 15.43
C PHE A 215 19.01 -37.87 16.07
N ALA A 216 18.33 -37.78 17.23
CA ALA A 216 18.29 -36.58 18.04
C ALA A 216 19.70 -36.17 18.52
N THR A 217 20.53 -37.14 18.94
CA THR A 217 21.93 -36.88 19.29
C THR A 217 22.71 -36.29 18.11
N SER A 218 22.61 -36.90 16.92
CA SER A 218 23.30 -36.40 15.73
C SER A 218 22.84 -34.99 15.33
N MET A 219 21.55 -34.68 15.48
CA MET A 219 21.04 -33.32 15.23
C MET A 219 21.64 -32.30 16.21
N LYS A 220 21.74 -32.63 17.50
CA LYS A 220 22.37 -31.77 18.51
C LYS A 220 23.86 -31.55 18.25
N GLU A 221 24.57 -32.61 17.88
CA GLU A 221 25.99 -32.55 17.52
C GLU A 221 26.20 -31.67 16.28
N PHE A 222 25.35 -31.82 15.27
CA PHE A 222 25.37 -30.98 14.08
C PHE A 222 25.13 -29.51 14.43
N LEU A 223 24.05 -29.17 15.13
CA LEU A 223 23.74 -27.79 15.52
C LEU A 223 24.88 -27.17 16.34
N SER A 224 25.39 -27.90 17.33
CA SER A 224 26.54 -27.48 18.15
C SER A 224 27.78 -27.22 17.30
N SER A 225 28.06 -28.08 16.32
CA SER A 225 29.17 -27.92 15.38
C SER A 225 29.00 -26.69 14.50
N THR A 226 27.78 -26.44 14.01
CA THR A 226 27.43 -25.27 13.20
C THR A 226 27.66 -23.98 13.97
N PHE A 227 27.20 -23.87 15.23
CA PHE A 227 27.50 -22.71 16.07
C PHE A 227 29.00 -22.54 16.34
N SER A 228 29.75 -23.62 16.53
CA SER A 228 31.20 -23.52 16.78
C SER A 228 31.99 -22.99 15.59
N GLN A 229 31.44 -23.08 14.37
CA GLN A 229 32.13 -22.75 13.12
C GLN A 229 31.63 -21.46 12.45
N ARG A 230 30.48 -20.91 12.84
CA ARG A 230 29.84 -19.76 12.17
C ARG A 230 30.76 -18.53 11.99
N GLU A 231 31.58 -18.23 13.01
CA GLU A 231 32.54 -17.12 12.97
C GLU A 231 33.66 -17.40 11.95
N ALA A 232 34.24 -18.60 11.99
CA ALA A 232 35.32 -19.00 11.08
C ALA A 232 34.84 -19.09 9.62
N MET A 233 33.57 -19.41 9.40
CA MET A 233 32.93 -19.42 8.08
C MET A 233 32.46 -18.03 7.62
N GLY A 234 32.62 -16.99 8.47
CA GLY A 234 32.20 -15.63 8.17
C GLY A 234 30.69 -15.52 7.94
N TRP A 235 29.89 -16.22 8.76
CA TRP A 235 28.43 -16.13 8.81
C TRP A 235 27.94 -16.05 10.28
N PRO A 236 28.33 -15.00 11.02
CA PRO A 236 28.06 -14.90 12.46
C PRO A 236 26.57 -14.73 12.80
N THR A 237 25.75 -14.34 11.82
CA THR A 237 24.29 -14.19 11.94
C THR A 237 23.56 -15.53 12.03
N PHE A 238 24.26 -16.67 11.82
CA PHE A 238 23.65 -17.97 11.98
C PHE A 238 23.00 -18.14 13.36
N HIS A 239 21.68 -18.34 13.37
CA HIS A 239 20.87 -18.57 14.56
C HIS A 239 19.95 -19.79 14.41
N ASN A 240 19.42 -20.27 15.53
CA ASN A 240 18.45 -21.35 15.56
C ASN A 240 17.32 -21.02 16.55
N CYS A 241 16.09 -20.96 16.03
CA CYS A 241 14.88 -20.80 16.84
C CYS A 241 14.35 -22.17 17.27
N TRP A 242 14.37 -22.49 18.56
CA TRP A 242 13.95 -23.81 19.06
C TRP A 242 12.75 -23.72 20.02
N TYR A 243 11.65 -24.41 19.70
CA TYR A 243 10.47 -24.48 20.57
C TYR A 243 10.66 -25.44 21.74
N SER A 244 10.16 -25.16 22.94
CA SER A 244 10.58 -25.89 24.15
C SER A 244 9.99 -27.32 24.33
N LEU A 245 9.17 -27.83 23.41
CA LEU A 245 8.32 -29.03 23.63
C LEU A 245 9.02 -30.39 23.46
N MET A 246 10.35 -30.44 23.40
CA MET A 246 11.10 -31.69 23.18
C MET A 246 12.08 -32.00 24.32
N TYR A 247 12.09 -33.25 24.78
CA TYR A 247 13.09 -33.75 25.73
C TYR A 247 14.48 -33.88 25.09
N ASN A 248 15.54 -33.93 25.90
CA ASN A 248 16.91 -34.18 25.44
C ASN A 248 17.05 -35.51 24.65
N SER A 249 16.15 -36.48 24.88
CA SER A 249 16.07 -37.76 24.15
C SER A 249 15.51 -37.63 22.73
N GLY A 250 14.98 -36.47 22.34
CA GLY A 250 14.25 -36.28 21.09
C GLY A 250 12.77 -36.67 21.14
N SER A 251 12.23 -37.01 22.32
CA SER A 251 10.80 -37.31 22.49
C SER A 251 9.99 -36.01 22.61
N CYS A 252 8.83 -35.94 21.94
CA CYS A 252 7.87 -34.83 22.09
C CYS A 252 7.17 -34.89 23.46
N GLY A 253 6.63 -33.76 23.92
CA GLY A 253 5.94 -33.61 25.20
C GLY A 253 6.86 -33.18 26.34
N GLY A 254 7.97 -32.52 26.01
CA GLY A 254 8.95 -31.96 26.95
C GLY A 254 8.42 -30.80 27.80
N PRO A 255 9.24 -30.28 28.72
CA PRO A 255 8.86 -29.16 29.58
C PRO A 255 8.53 -27.89 28.80
N LEU A 256 7.60 -27.08 29.32
CA LEU A 256 7.14 -25.84 28.67
C LEU A 256 8.12 -24.65 28.81
N TYR A 257 9.26 -24.88 29.45
CA TYR A 257 10.26 -23.89 29.81
C TYR A 257 11.66 -24.53 29.81
N LEU A 258 12.72 -23.72 29.88
CA LEU A 258 14.09 -24.25 29.87
C LEU A 258 14.44 -24.92 31.21
N SER A 259 14.86 -26.19 31.16
CA SER A 259 15.13 -27.03 32.33
C SER A 259 16.24 -28.05 32.06
N ASP A 260 16.57 -28.92 33.03
CA ASP A 260 17.55 -30.00 32.83
C ASP A 260 17.09 -31.03 31.78
N ASP A 261 15.79 -31.24 31.62
CA ASP A 261 15.23 -32.29 30.76
C ASP A 261 15.24 -31.93 29.26
N ASN A 262 15.44 -30.65 28.91
CA ASN A 262 15.44 -30.13 27.53
C ASN A 262 16.58 -29.15 27.21
N CYS A 263 17.53 -28.94 28.13
CA CYS A 263 18.61 -27.96 27.92
C CYS A 263 19.62 -28.33 26.83
N ASP A 264 19.66 -29.57 26.37
CA ASP A 264 20.56 -29.95 25.27
C ASP A 264 20.20 -29.23 23.96
N TRP A 265 18.94 -28.83 23.80
CA TRP A 265 18.45 -28.03 22.66
C TRP A 265 18.70 -26.52 22.82
N PHE A 266 19.13 -26.10 24.01
CA PHE A 266 19.71 -24.78 24.25
C PHE A 266 21.23 -24.81 24.02
N ARG A 267 21.92 -25.78 24.62
CA ARG A 267 23.38 -25.92 24.55
C ARG A 267 23.81 -27.38 24.60
N TYR A 268 24.72 -27.77 23.74
CA TYR A 268 25.31 -29.12 23.71
C TYR A 268 26.82 -29.04 23.40
N ASN A 269 27.63 -29.96 23.93
CA ASN A 269 29.08 -30.03 23.69
C ASN A 269 29.84 -28.69 23.78
N ASN A 270 29.47 -27.87 24.76
CA ASN A 270 29.99 -26.53 25.04
C ASN A 270 29.60 -25.38 24.11
N TYR A 271 28.89 -25.66 23.02
CA TYR A 271 28.40 -24.64 22.11
C TYR A 271 26.87 -24.51 22.18
N PRO A 272 26.30 -23.37 21.78
CA PRO A 272 24.86 -23.27 21.59
C PRO A 272 24.36 -24.33 20.62
N THR A 273 23.14 -24.79 20.85
CA THR A 273 22.33 -25.49 19.84
C THR A 273 21.15 -24.63 19.39
N SER A 274 20.76 -23.65 20.20
CA SER A 274 19.90 -22.53 19.84
C SER A 274 20.32 -21.27 20.59
N ASP A 275 20.11 -20.11 19.98
CA ASP A 275 20.25 -18.75 20.52
C ASP A 275 18.91 -17.98 20.54
N ALA A 276 17.85 -18.60 20.00
CA ALA A 276 16.46 -18.23 20.21
C ALA A 276 15.64 -19.41 20.75
N TYR A 277 15.72 -19.65 22.06
CA TYR A 277 14.95 -20.69 22.73
C TYR A 277 13.55 -20.20 23.10
N PHE A 278 12.55 -20.64 22.35
CA PHE A 278 11.16 -20.21 22.48
C PHE A 278 10.40 -21.08 23.48
N MET A 279 10.07 -20.51 24.64
CA MET A 279 9.25 -21.17 25.66
C MET A 279 7.81 -21.31 25.18
N ASN A 280 7.14 -22.42 25.49
CA ASN A 280 5.68 -22.51 25.29
C ASN A 280 4.93 -21.48 26.17
N TYR A 281 3.67 -21.19 25.85
CA TYR A 281 2.84 -20.11 26.41
C TYR A 281 2.48 -20.24 27.90
N GLY A 282 2.73 -21.39 28.53
CA GLY A 282 2.29 -21.72 29.89
C GLY A 282 3.21 -21.23 31.02
N TRP A 283 3.85 -20.06 30.89
CA TRP A 283 4.83 -19.57 31.86
C TRP A 283 4.25 -18.57 32.88
N GLY A 284 4.83 -18.56 34.09
CA GLY A 284 4.66 -17.52 35.09
C GLY A 284 5.99 -17.14 35.74
N ALA A 285 5.94 -16.48 36.90
CA ALA A 285 7.13 -16.02 37.62
C ALA A 285 8.12 -17.16 37.93
N LEU A 286 7.62 -18.37 38.24
CA LEU A 286 8.45 -19.52 38.54
C LEU A 286 9.20 -20.03 37.31
N GLU A 287 8.50 -20.21 36.19
CA GLU A 287 9.06 -20.73 34.94
C GLU A 287 10.07 -19.75 34.33
N LEU A 288 9.79 -18.45 34.39
CA LEU A 288 10.74 -17.41 33.97
C LEU A 288 11.99 -17.42 34.84
N LYS A 289 11.85 -17.53 36.17
CA LYS A 289 13.00 -17.61 37.08
C LYS A 289 13.85 -18.84 36.79
N LYS A 290 13.23 -20.02 36.67
CA LYS A 290 13.93 -21.28 36.39
C LYS A 290 14.68 -21.21 35.06
N SER A 291 14.04 -20.67 34.02
CA SER A 291 14.67 -20.52 32.71
C SER A 291 15.85 -19.55 32.75
N GLN A 292 15.71 -18.41 33.45
CA GLN A 292 16.78 -17.44 33.65
C GLN A 292 17.97 -18.07 34.38
N ASP A 293 17.73 -18.76 35.50
CA ASP A 293 18.77 -19.40 36.30
C ASP A 293 19.47 -20.51 35.50
N LYS A 294 18.68 -21.32 34.77
CA LYS A 294 19.21 -22.41 33.94
C LYS A 294 20.06 -21.88 32.79
N ALA A 295 19.59 -20.88 32.06
CA ALA A 295 20.37 -20.23 31.01
C ALA A 295 21.69 -19.65 31.55
N SER A 296 21.63 -18.96 32.70
CA SER A 296 22.79 -18.34 33.36
C SER A 296 23.78 -19.37 33.94
N SER A 297 23.35 -20.61 34.17
CA SER A 297 24.23 -21.69 34.63
C SER A 297 25.25 -22.13 33.58
N PHE A 298 25.03 -21.78 32.31
CA PHE A 298 25.93 -22.10 31.21
C PHE A 298 26.86 -20.93 30.89
N SER A 299 28.17 -21.17 31.03
CA SER A 299 29.20 -20.19 30.63
C SER A 299 29.03 -19.81 29.14
N GLY A 300 29.07 -18.51 28.85
CA GLY A 300 28.94 -17.96 27.50
C GLY A 300 27.49 -17.87 26.97
N ARG A 301 26.48 -18.13 27.81
CA ARG A 301 25.06 -17.99 27.44
C ARG A 301 24.41 -16.82 28.16
N SER A 302 23.44 -16.20 27.49
CA SER A 302 22.60 -15.14 28.05
C SER A 302 21.23 -15.68 28.37
N SER A 303 20.62 -15.20 29.47
CA SER A 303 19.20 -15.47 29.72
C SER A 303 18.28 -14.79 28.69
N PHE A 304 18.76 -13.75 27.99
CA PHE A 304 18.04 -13.12 26.88
C PHE A 304 18.06 -13.95 25.59
N ASP A 305 18.74 -15.09 25.55
CA ASP A 305 18.61 -16.07 24.47
C ASP A 305 17.39 -16.99 24.68
N VAL A 306 16.69 -16.83 25.82
CA VAL A 306 15.40 -17.46 26.10
C VAL A 306 14.30 -16.44 25.87
N TYR A 307 13.26 -16.86 25.16
CA TYR A 307 12.14 -16.03 24.73
C TYR A 307 10.86 -16.55 25.41
N ALA A 308 10.21 -15.69 26.17
CA ALA A 308 8.91 -15.97 26.75
C ALA A 308 7.88 -15.98 25.62
N GLY A 309 7.42 -17.17 25.24
CA GLY A 309 6.51 -17.33 24.11
C GLY A 309 5.12 -16.79 24.42
N ILE A 310 4.60 -15.98 23.52
CA ILE A 310 3.27 -15.39 23.57
C ILE A 310 2.54 -15.80 22.30
N ASN A 311 1.35 -16.37 22.48
CA ASN A 311 0.44 -16.62 21.38
C ASN A 311 -0.27 -15.29 21.06
N TYR A 312 0.24 -14.60 20.04
CA TYR A 312 -0.21 -13.28 19.60
C TYR A 312 -1.65 -13.28 19.06
N GLN A 313 -2.13 -14.42 18.55
CA GLN A 313 -3.50 -14.59 18.04
C GLN A 313 -4.52 -14.73 19.18
N SER A 314 -4.30 -15.64 20.14
CA SER A 314 -5.27 -15.92 21.22
C SER A 314 -5.02 -15.16 22.53
N GLY A 315 -3.85 -14.55 22.68
CA GLY A 315 -3.43 -13.91 23.93
C GLY A 315 -2.99 -14.89 25.03
N ALA A 316 -2.72 -16.16 24.70
CA ALA A 316 -2.15 -17.11 25.66
C ALA A 316 -0.70 -16.73 26.01
N GLY A 317 -0.31 -16.91 27.28
CA GLY A 317 1.01 -16.56 27.78
C GLY A 317 1.24 -15.07 28.02
N VAL A 318 0.21 -14.24 28.13
CA VAL A 318 0.40 -12.79 28.31
C VAL A 318 0.45 -12.39 29.79
N SER A 319 1.66 -12.15 30.31
CA SER A 319 1.85 -11.43 31.58
C SER A 319 3.07 -10.51 31.54
N PHE A 320 2.91 -9.36 30.86
CA PHE A 320 3.94 -8.34 30.73
C PHE A 320 4.46 -7.78 32.08
N PRO A 321 3.64 -7.53 33.12
CA PRO A 321 4.14 -7.11 34.43
C PRO A 321 5.05 -8.13 35.11
N VAL A 322 4.80 -9.42 34.89
CA VAL A 322 5.67 -10.47 35.42
C VAL A 322 6.95 -10.51 34.60
N LEU A 323 6.85 -10.50 33.26
CA LEU A 323 8.00 -10.52 32.34
C LEU A 323 8.95 -9.31 32.51
N SER A 324 8.48 -8.14 32.94
CA SER A 324 9.34 -6.99 33.22
C SER A 324 10.32 -7.24 34.37
N SER A 325 10.05 -8.22 35.25
CA SER A 325 10.87 -8.52 36.42
C SER A 325 11.99 -9.54 36.16
N TYR A 326 12.06 -10.11 34.95
CA TYR A 326 13.02 -11.15 34.57
C TYR A 326 13.84 -10.76 33.34
N SER A 327 15.08 -11.25 33.26
CA SER A 327 15.99 -11.05 32.13
C SER A 327 15.74 -12.07 31.02
N ILE A 328 14.51 -12.09 30.50
CA ILE A 328 14.02 -12.99 29.45
C ILE A 328 13.49 -12.13 28.29
N SER A 329 13.67 -12.58 27.05
CA SER A 329 13.27 -11.91 25.82
C SER A 329 11.80 -12.18 25.46
N VAL A 330 11.26 -11.46 24.47
CA VAL A 330 9.85 -11.57 24.04
C VAL A 330 9.76 -12.42 22.77
N GLY A 331 9.06 -13.55 22.81
CA GLY A 331 8.81 -14.37 21.61
C GLY A 331 7.34 -14.29 21.21
N LEU A 332 7.05 -13.92 19.96
CA LEU A 332 5.69 -13.84 19.44
C LEU A 332 5.47 -14.93 18.41
N TRP A 333 4.39 -15.68 18.57
CA TRP A 333 3.85 -16.58 17.55
C TRP A 333 2.39 -16.22 17.31
N GLY A 334 1.97 -16.07 16.05
CA GLY A 334 0.62 -15.61 15.70
C GLY A 334 -0.25 -16.72 15.11
N ALA A 335 -0.02 -17.03 13.85
CA ALA A 335 -0.87 -17.89 13.06
C ALA A 335 -0.06 -18.60 11.97
N HIS A 336 -0.68 -19.58 11.31
CA HIS A 336 0.00 -20.46 10.36
C HIS A 336 0.13 -19.88 8.94
N ASN A 337 -0.73 -18.93 8.54
CA ASN A 337 -0.84 -18.51 7.13
C ASN A 337 -0.62 -17.00 6.90
N MET A 338 -0.97 -16.17 7.87
CA MET A 338 -0.90 -14.70 7.81
C MET A 338 -0.77 -14.17 9.23
N ASN A 339 -0.01 -13.10 9.48
CA ASN A 339 0.12 -12.56 10.84
C ASN A 339 -1.07 -11.64 11.21
N MET A 340 -1.30 -11.46 12.51
CA MET A 340 -2.47 -10.75 13.03
C MET A 340 -2.57 -9.27 12.64
N ILE A 341 -1.44 -8.57 12.45
CA ILE A 341 -1.45 -7.16 12.03
C ILE A 341 -1.96 -7.08 10.59
N PHE A 342 -1.44 -7.95 9.73
CA PHE A 342 -1.87 -8.00 8.34
C PHE A 342 -3.30 -8.53 8.21
N GLU A 343 -3.69 -9.56 8.98
CA GLU A 343 -5.06 -10.07 9.02
C GLU A 343 -6.09 -9.00 9.38
N ASN A 344 -5.80 -8.17 10.39
CA ASN A 344 -6.73 -7.16 10.90
C ASN A 344 -6.76 -5.85 10.10
N ARG A 345 -5.96 -5.70 9.03
CA ARG A 345 -5.89 -4.44 8.28
C ARG A 345 -7.22 -3.99 7.66
N GLY A 346 -8.21 -4.89 7.53
CA GLY A 346 -9.57 -4.57 7.09
C GLY A 346 -10.43 -3.80 8.12
N GLU A 347 -9.96 -3.60 9.35
CA GLU A 347 -10.74 -3.02 10.47
C GLU A 347 -11.44 -1.69 10.16
N ASN A 348 -10.81 -0.83 9.36
CA ASN A 348 -11.33 0.51 9.02
C ASN A 348 -11.70 0.66 7.55
N GLY A 349 -11.66 -0.40 6.74
CA GLY A 349 -12.14 -0.38 5.36
C GLY A 349 -11.68 -1.59 4.55
N SER A 350 -12.43 -1.87 3.49
CA SER A 350 -12.13 -2.98 2.57
C SER A 350 -11.27 -2.56 1.37
N SER A 351 -11.20 -1.25 1.04
CA SER A 351 -10.38 -0.78 -0.08
C SER A 351 -8.88 -1.01 0.18
N PRO A 352 -8.08 -1.37 -0.84
CA PRO A 352 -6.64 -1.59 -0.68
C PRO A 352 -5.90 -0.43 0.02
N LEU A 353 -6.22 0.83 -0.34
CA LEU A 353 -5.62 2.01 0.28
C LEU A 353 -5.98 2.13 1.77
N GLN A 354 -7.25 1.92 2.13
CA GLN A 354 -7.67 1.99 3.52
C GLN A 354 -7.08 0.84 4.35
N GLN A 355 -6.94 -0.35 3.75
CA GLN A 355 -6.28 -1.49 4.37
C GLN A 355 -4.80 -1.19 4.65
N GLN A 356 -4.08 -0.62 3.70
CA GLN A 356 -2.67 -0.25 3.87
C GLN A 356 -2.47 0.85 4.94
N LYS A 357 -3.34 1.88 4.96
CA LYS A 357 -3.35 2.89 6.04
C LYS A 357 -3.59 2.25 7.41
N THR A 358 -4.56 1.35 7.49
CA THR A 358 -4.91 0.65 8.73
C THR A 358 -3.80 -0.29 9.20
N TYR A 359 -3.12 -0.98 8.29
CA TYR A 359 -1.95 -1.82 8.61
C TYR A 359 -0.85 -1.01 9.31
N GLN A 360 -0.56 0.20 8.83
CA GLN A 360 0.40 1.09 9.48
C GLN A 360 -0.07 1.52 10.88
N LEU A 361 -1.35 1.85 11.06
CA LEU A 361 -1.91 2.18 12.37
C LEU A 361 -1.88 1.02 13.36
N ILE A 362 -2.19 -0.21 12.92
CA ILE A 362 -2.10 -1.40 13.77
C ILE A 362 -0.64 -1.67 14.16
N SER A 363 0.29 -1.51 13.22
CA SER A 363 1.73 -1.64 13.47
C SER A 363 2.21 -0.63 14.52
N GLU A 364 1.81 0.64 14.40
CA GLU A 364 2.11 1.67 15.40
C GLU A 364 1.48 1.37 16.76
N ASN A 365 0.21 0.96 16.82
CA ASN A 365 -0.44 0.59 18.08
C ASN A 365 0.26 -0.60 18.75
N SER A 366 0.64 -1.61 17.97
CA SER A 366 1.28 -2.84 18.44
C SER A 366 2.68 -2.58 19.03
N PHE A 367 3.48 -1.73 18.38
CA PHE A 367 4.87 -1.50 18.78
C PHE A 367 5.05 -0.24 19.61
N THR A 368 4.50 0.90 19.20
CA THR A 368 4.59 2.15 19.96
C THR A 368 3.62 2.18 21.14
N GLY A 369 2.44 1.58 20.99
CA GLY A 369 1.36 1.62 21.97
C GLY A 369 0.22 2.54 21.53
N SER A 370 -0.92 2.45 22.21
CA SER A 370 -2.17 3.10 21.82
C SER A 370 -2.18 4.63 21.91
N SER A 371 -1.09 5.23 22.39
CA SER A 371 -0.87 6.68 22.36
C SER A 371 -0.25 7.18 21.06
N TYR A 372 0.27 6.27 20.22
CA TYR A 372 1.01 6.58 18.99
C TYR A 372 2.24 7.48 19.21
N ASN A 373 2.70 7.61 20.45
CA ASN A 373 3.90 8.36 20.81
C ASN A 373 4.70 7.57 21.86
N PRO A 374 5.97 7.21 21.58
CA PRO A 374 6.75 6.35 22.47
C PRO A 374 7.06 7.00 23.84
N VAL A 375 6.91 8.32 23.99
CA VAL A 375 7.06 9.02 25.28
C VAL A 375 5.81 8.80 26.14
N ASN A 376 4.63 8.88 25.54
CA ASN A 376 3.35 8.72 26.23
C ASN A 376 3.00 7.24 26.35
N THR A 377 3.54 6.52 27.32
CA THR A 377 3.33 5.08 27.42
C THR A 377 2.11 4.72 28.30
N PRO A 378 1.07 4.03 27.79
CA PRO A 378 0.03 3.45 28.63
C PRO A 378 0.59 2.47 29.66
N SER A 379 -0.17 2.20 30.73
CA SER A 379 0.26 1.26 31.78
C SER A 379 0.53 -0.14 31.22
N VAL A 380 1.62 -0.75 31.67
CA VAL A 380 1.93 -2.16 31.38
C VAL A 380 0.90 -3.06 32.06
N THR A 381 0.13 -3.82 31.28
CA THR A 381 -0.93 -4.73 31.73
C THR A 381 -0.78 -6.09 31.05
N THR A 382 -1.73 -7.01 31.26
CA THR A 382 -1.80 -8.28 30.52
C THR A 382 -2.51 -8.15 29.16
N LEU A 383 -2.78 -6.93 28.69
CA LEU A 383 -3.40 -6.71 27.39
C LEU A 383 -2.40 -6.97 26.27
N ILE A 384 -2.86 -7.60 25.20
CA ILE A 384 -2.21 -7.64 23.90
C ILE A 384 -3.19 -7.14 22.85
N ALA A 385 -2.72 -6.31 21.92
CA ALA A 385 -3.57 -5.72 20.89
C ALA A 385 -2.86 -5.79 19.54
N HIS A 386 -3.62 -6.21 18.53
CA HIS A 386 -3.28 -6.20 17.12
C HIS A 386 -4.40 -5.49 16.34
N THR A 387 -4.88 -4.38 16.90
CA THR A 387 -6.00 -3.58 16.37
C THR A 387 -5.67 -2.09 16.46
N SER A 388 -6.20 -1.32 15.52
CA SER A 388 -6.12 0.14 15.53
C SER A 388 -7.02 0.77 16.61
N LYS A 389 -7.95 0.00 17.17
CA LYS A 389 -9.01 0.48 18.08
C LYS A 389 -8.65 0.36 19.56
N ALA A 390 -7.54 -0.29 19.90
CA ALA A 390 -7.08 -0.37 21.27
C ALA A 390 -6.61 1.00 21.75
N THR A 391 -7.02 1.41 22.96
CA THR A 391 -6.73 2.73 23.54
C THR A 391 -5.79 2.68 24.75
N ASN A 392 -5.46 1.49 25.24
CA ASN A 392 -4.72 1.29 26.50
C ASN A 392 -3.62 0.22 26.42
N PHE A 393 -3.21 -0.18 25.21
CA PHE A 393 -2.07 -1.07 25.04
C PHE A 393 -0.75 -0.30 25.11
N HIS A 394 0.21 -0.82 25.88
CA HIS A 394 1.48 -0.15 26.17
C HIS A 394 2.53 -0.29 25.05
N GLY A 395 2.29 -1.18 24.08
CA GLY A 395 3.19 -1.43 22.95
C GLY A 395 4.51 -2.12 23.30
N PHE A 396 5.10 -2.81 22.33
CA PHE A 396 6.38 -3.51 22.53
C PHE A 396 7.58 -2.60 22.84
N SER A 397 7.53 -1.32 22.46
CA SER A 397 8.52 -0.31 22.80
C SER A 397 8.65 -0.08 24.32
N SER A 398 7.67 -0.53 25.11
CA SER A 398 7.74 -0.56 26.57
C SER A 398 8.72 -1.60 27.13
N PHE A 399 9.15 -2.54 26.30
CA PHE A 399 10.02 -3.66 26.68
C PHE A 399 11.30 -3.69 25.86
N ILE A 400 11.23 -3.27 24.61
CA ILE A 400 12.31 -3.40 23.64
C ILE A 400 12.87 -2.02 23.32
N VAL A 401 14.19 -1.91 23.44
CA VAL A 401 14.92 -0.72 23.04
C VAL A 401 14.97 -0.67 21.51
N ALA A 402 14.57 0.46 20.92
CA ALA A 402 14.74 0.70 19.49
C ALA A 402 16.23 0.63 19.09
N ARG A 403 16.54 -0.13 18.06
CA ARG A 403 17.89 -0.31 17.49
C ARG A 403 17.97 0.34 16.11
N SER A 404 19.19 0.56 15.62
CA SER A 404 19.42 1.13 14.30
C SER A 404 20.65 0.51 13.63
N SER A 405 20.59 0.34 12.32
CA SER A 405 21.72 -0.04 11.44
C SER A 405 22.37 1.16 10.74
N LEU A 406 21.88 2.39 11.02
CA LEU A 406 22.36 3.65 10.45
C LEU A 406 23.65 4.12 11.13
N THR A 407 24.73 3.40 10.87
CA THR A 407 26.05 3.64 11.46
C THR A 407 27.13 3.54 10.40
N CYS A 408 28.02 4.52 10.31
CA CYS A 408 29.20 4.45 9.46
C CYS A 408 30.28 5.46 9.90
N ASP A 409 31.54 5.00 9.88
CA ASP A 409 32.72 5.84 10.13
C ASP A 409 33.05 6.75 8.94
N ASN A 410 32.71 6.33 7.72
CA ASN A 410 32.91 7.11 6.51
C ASN A 410 31.63 7.19 5.66
N LEU A 411 30.88 8.28 5.85
CA LEU A 411 29.62 8.55 5.15
C LEU A 411 29.72 8.49 3.62
N ALA A 412 30.91 8.67 3.03
CA ALA A 412 31.08 8.55 1.58
C ALA A 412 30.88 7.10 1.06
N ASN A 413 31.14 6.11 1.91
CA ASN A 413 31.01 4.69 1.57
C ASN A 413 29.60 4.14 1.84
N ASP A 414 28.81 4.82 2.67
CA ASP A 414 27.50 4.37 3.13
C ASP A 414 26.65 5.59 3.48
N PRO A 415 26.18 6.33 2.45
CA PRO A 415 25.30 7.46 2.64
C PRO A 415 23.95 7.02 3.21
N PHE A 416 23.28 7.93 3.91
CA PHE A 416 21.90 7.72 4.35
C PHE A 416 20.94 8.39 3.38
N VAL A 417 20.01 7.63 2.82
CA VAL A 417 18.94 8.13 1.96
C VAL A 417 17.65 7.40 2.32
N THR A 418 16.55 8.15 2.41
CA THR A 418 15.19 7.62 2.48
C THR A 418 14.27 8.51 1.67
N TYR A 419 13.47 7.91 0.79
CA TYR A 419 12.34 8.54 0.11
C TYR A 419 11.02 8.23 0.82
N PHE A 420 11.08 7.49 1.93
CA PHE A 420 9.95 6.90 2.65
C PHE A 420 9.12 5.95 1.77
N ASN A 421 9.78 5.29 0.81
CA ASN A 421 9.16 4.22 0.03
C ASN A 421 8.93 2.98 0.91
N LEU A 422 7.68 2.55 1.04
CA LEU A 422 7.26 1.41 1.85
C LEU A 422 7.52 0.04 1.19
N GLY A 423 7.88 0.01 -0.09
CA GLY A 423 8.03 -1.23 -0.87
C GLY A 423 6.74 -1.68 -1.58
N ASN A 424 5.74 -0.79 -1.69
CA ASN A 424 4.55 -0.96 -2.52
C ASN A 424 4.05 0.38 -3.08
N GLY A 425 3.15 0.33 -4.07
CA GLY A 425 2.45 1.49 -4.60
C GLY A 425 1.32 1.12 -5.55
N MET A 426 0.40 2.08 -5.79
CA MET A 426 -0.60 2.02 -6.87
C MET A 426 -0.05 2.55 -8.21
N PHE A 427 1.09 3.24 -8.12
CA PHE A 427 1.87 3.80 -9.21
C PHE A 427 3.35 3.78 -8.81
N PHE A 428 4.24 3.97 -9.78
CA PHE A 428 5.65 4.19 -9.58
C PHE A 428 6.04 5.59 -10.07
N ASN A 429 6.47 6.44 -9.14
CA ASN A 429 7.02 7.75 -9.42
C ASN A 429 8.54 7.73 -9.49
N VAL A 430 9.10 8.54 -10.38
CA VAL A 430 10.52 8.90 -10.46
C VAL A 430 10.54 10.37 -10.79
N GLU A 431 11.16 11.23 -9.98
CA GLU A 431 11.10 12.67 -10.32
C GLU A 431 10.04 13.45 -9.55
N GLY A 432 9.19 12.76 -8.78
CA GLY A 432 7.84 13.24 -8.48
C GLY A 432 6.81 12.97 -9.60
N GLU A 433 7.21 12.32 -10.69
CA GLU A 433 6.37 12.06 -11.87
C GLU A 433 6.05 10.57 -12.01
N THR A 434 4.80 10.22 -12.32
CA THR A 434 4.39 8.83 -12.55
C THR A 434 4.96 8.31 -13.85
N THR A 435 5.88 7.34 -13.77
CA THR A 435 6.45 6.66 -14.93
C THR A 435 5.71 5.38 -15.26
N PHE A 436 5.05 4.76 -14.28
CA PHE A 436 4.31 3.52 -14.46
C PHE A 436 3.08 3.50 -13.55
N ASN A 437 1.89 3.42 -14.14
CA ASN A 437 0.62 3.56 -13.43
C ASN A 437 -0.02 2.19 -13.13
N ASN A 438 0.75 1.27 -12.56
CA ASN A 438 0.26 -0.04 -12.12
C ASN A 438 0.61 -0.26 -10.64
N GLU A 439 -0.20 -1.10 -9.99
CA GLU A 439 0.13 -1.59 -8.66
C GLU A 439 1.43 -2.40 -8.65
N TRP A 440 2.22 -2.26 -7.58
CA TRP A 440 3.46 -3.02 -7.44
C TRP A 440 3.82 -3.25 -5.96
N TYR A 441 4.59 -4.31 -5.73
CA TYR A 441 5.16 -4.69 -4.45
C TYR A 441 6.55 -5.29 -4.65
N ASN A 442 7.52 -4.76 -3.92
CA ASN A 442 8.84 -5.34 -3.74
C ASN A 442 9.42 -4.83 -2.42
N ILE A 443 9.32 -5.62 -1.35
CA ILE A 443 9.80 -5.20 -0.03
C ILE A 443 11.32 -4.94 0.01
N GLY A 444 12.08 -5.53 -0.92
CA GLY A 444 13.53 -5.33 -1.01
C GLY A 444 13.92 -3.87 -1.25
N ILE A 445 13.06 -3.09 -1.92
CA ILE A 445 13.32 -1.65 -2.16
C ILE A 445 12.75 -0.73 -1.07
N GLN A 446 12.16 -1.28 -0.01
CA GLN A 446 11.68 -0.46 1.11
C GLN A 446 12.84 0.35 1.71
N ASP A 447 12.61 1.64 1.94
CA ASP A 447 13.60 2.55 2.50
C ASP A 447 13.84 2.34 4.00
N TYR A 448 14.82 3.06 4.55
CA TYR A 448 14.93 3.15 6.01
C TYR A 448 13.72 3.90 6.56
N MET A 449 12.97 3.21 7.42
CA MET A 449 11.82 3.77 8.13
C MET A 449 12.24 4.44 9.44
N PRO A 450 11.49 5.45 9.92
CA PRO A 450 11.79 6.13 11.18
C PRO A 450 11.96 5.15 12.35
N THR A 451 13.02 5.34 13.13
CA THR A 451 13.31 4.56 14.35
C THR A 451 12.17 4.70 15.37
N TRP A 452 11.56 5.88 15.45
CA TRP A 452 10.47 6.22 16.37
C TRP A 452 9.25 6.73 15.62
N ARG A 453 8.08 6.18 15.95
CA ARG A 453 6.79 6.50 15.31
C ARG A 453 5.68 6.70 16.35
N TRP A 454 5.25 7.93 16.66
CA TRP A 454 5.89 9.19 16.30
C TRP A 454 6.31 9.96 17.55
N TRP A 455 7.61 10.22 17.69
CA TRP A 455 8.16 10.93 18.84
C TRP A 455 8.04 12.45 18.66
N TRP A 456 6.80 12.92 18.87
CA TRP A 456 6.43 14.32 18.88
C TRP A 456 6.57 14.95 20.26
N THR A 457 7.32 16.05 20.35
CA THR A 457 7.47 16.82 21.61
C THR A 457 7.58 18.33 21.38
N LYS A 458 7.23 19.13 22.39
CA LYS A 458 7.39 20.60 22.41
C LYS A 458 8.82 21.04 22.71
N SER A 459 9.58 20.18 23.38
CA SER A 459 11.00 20.34 23.67
C SER A 459 11.81 19.32 22.86
N PHE A 460 12.97 19.70 22.33
CA PHE A 460 13.84 18.75 21.65
C PHE A 460 14.34 17.69 22.63
N MET A 461 14.26 16.41 22.24
CA MET A 461 14.51 15.25 23.09
C MET A 461 13.65 15.18 24.37
N GLY A 462 12.43 15.73 24.33
CA GLY A 462 11.47 15.59 25.41
C GLY A 462 11.16 14.12 25.73
N ARG A 463 11.13 13.77 27.01
CA ARG A 463 10.92 12.39 27.51
C ARG A 463 9.88 12.31 28.61
N MET A 464 9.28 13.43 28.97
CA MET A 464 8.19 13.50 29.93
C MET A 464 6.87 13.56 29.19
N ASN A 465 5.80 13.00 29.77
CA ASN A 465 4.45 13.16 29.21
C ASN A 465 4.05 14.64 29.02
N SER A 466 4.60 15.55 29.83
CA SER A 466 4.41 17.00 29.68
C SER A 466 5.07 17.60 28.44
N ASP A 467 6.05 16.91 27.85
CA ASP A 467 6.70 17.34 26.62
C ASP A 467 5.91 16.93 25.37
N VAL A 468 4.98 15.98 25.48
CA VAL A 468 4.27 15.40 24.33
C VAL A 468 3.48 16.48 23.59
N SER A 469 3.59 16.47 22.26
CA SER A 469 2.85 17.35 21.38
C SER A 469 1.78 16.55 20.63
N SER A 470 0.52 16.97 20.74
CA SER A 470 -0.62 16.48 19.94
C SER A 470 -1.02 17.45 18.82
N ASP A 471 -0.27 18.54 18.67
CA ASP A 471 -0.58 19.66 17.77
C ASP A 471 -0.25 19.34 16.30
N MET A 472 0.54 18.29 16.07
CA MET A 472 1.02 17.82 14.76
C MET A 472 0.83 16.31 14.64
N THR A 473 0.63 15.82 13.41
CA THR A 473 0.57 14.40 13.06
C THR A 473 1.59 14.07 11.97
N ALA A 474 1.99 12.80 11.93
CA ALA A 474 2.82 12.24 10.88
C ALA A 474 2.23 10.89 10.46
N GLU A 475 2.18 10.62 9.16
CA GLU A 475 1.67 9.37 8.60
C GLU A 475 2.32 9.07 7.25
N PHE A 476 2.38 7.81 6.86
CA PHE A 476 2.72 7.46 5.48
C PHE A 476 1.53 7.70 4.56
N THR A 477 1.79 8.13 3.33
CA THR A 477 0.76 8.30 2.30
C THR A 477 1.20 7.70 0.96
N TRP A 478 0.22 7.31 0.16
CA TRP A 478 0.35 6.88 -1.23
C TRP A 478 -0.34 7.88 -2.18
N ASP A 479 -0.68 9.08 -1.69
CA ASP A 479 -1.33 10.10 -2.51
C ASP A 479 -0.35 10.71 -3.55
N ASP A 480 0.95 10.69 -3.25
CA ASP A 480 2.05 11.12 -4.13
C ASP A 480 3.39 10.53 -3.59
N ALA A 481 4.45 10.54 -4.38
CA ALA A 481 5.80 10.17 -3.98
C ALA A 481 6.87 10.83 -4.87
N TRP A 482 8.04 11.14 -4.29
CA TRP A 482 9.19 11.54 -5.10
C TRP A 482 9.78 10.36 -5.88
N PHE A 483 9.87 9.20 -5.23
CA PHE A 483 10.38 7.97 -5.80
C PHE A 483 9.60 6.78 -5.25
N GLY A 484 9.19 5.85 -6.12
CA GLY A 484 8.36 4.70 -5.73
C GLY A 484 6.89 5.10 -5.60
N GLY A 485 6.21 4.63 -4.54
CA GLY A 485 4.75 4.73 -4.43
C GLY A 485 4.26 5.38 -3.15
N SER A 486 5.14 5.78 -2.26
CA SER A 486 4.79 6.36 -0.97
C SER A 486 5.79 7.40 -0.49
N CYS A 487 5.31 8.32 0.35
CA CYS A 487 6.13 9.30 1.05
C CYS A 487 5.58 9.57 2.48
N LEU A 488 6.21 10.48 3.22
CA LEU A 488 5.75 10.89 4.56
C LEU A 488 4.88 12.15 4.47
N GLN A 489 3.70 12.14 5.07
CA GLN A 489 2.84 13.31 5.24
C GLN A 489 2.94 13.85 6.67
N ILE A 490 3.00 15.18 6.81
CA ILE A 490 2.98 15.88 8.09
C ILE A 490 1.90 16.96 8.03
N SER A 491 1.06 17.05 9.06
CA SER A 491 0.00 18.05 9.16
C SER A 491 -0.24 18.55 10.58
N GLY A 492 -0.89 19.70 10.71
CA GLY A 492 -1.27 20.31 11.99
C GLY A 492 -0.67 21.70 12.24
N GLY A 493 -1.16 22.35 13.30
CA GLY A 493 -0.80 23.72 13.66
C GLY A 493 -0.09 23.80 15.01
N THR A 494 1.14 24.31 15.05
CA THR A 494 1.94 24.44 16.27
C THR A 494 2.78 25.71 16.29
N ASP A 495 2.99 26.27 17.49
CA ASP A 495 4.03 27.29 17.70
C ASP A 495 5.43 26.67 17.56
N VAL A 496 5.65 25.51 18.19
CA VAL A 496 6.88 24.71 18.16
C VAL A 496 6.56 23.24 18.42
N SER A 497 6.95 22.35 17.51
CA SER A 497 7.02 20.90 17.75
C SER A 497 8.24 20.27 17.09
N TYR A 498 8.78 19.22 17.70
CA TYR A 498 9.89 18.43 17.21
C TYR A 498 9.43 17.02 16.88
N LEU A 499 9.80 16.53 15.69
CA LEU A 499 9.62 15.16 15.24
C LEU A 499 10.97 14.45 15.20
N HIS A 500 11.22 13.54 16.13
CA HIS A 500 12.43 12.74 16.16
C HIS A 500 12.24 11.49 15.29
N LEU A 501 13.08 11.29 14.28
CA LEU A 501 12.89 10.25 13.27
C LEU A 501 13.91 9.13 13.39
N PHE A 502 15.20 9.43 13.24
CA PHE A 502 16.23 8.40 13.06
C PHE A 502 17.28 8.44 14.17
N LYS A 503 17.55 7.28 14.78
CA LYS A 503 18.75 7.04 15.58
C LYS A 503 19.91 6.75 14.63
N THR A 504 20.99 7.51 14.74
CA THR A 504 22.13 7.41 13.83
C THR A 504 23.45 7.34 14.59
N LYS A 505 24.51 6.91 13.91
CA LYS A 505 25.89 6.92 14.41
C LYS A 505 26.84 7.20 13.24
N TYR A 506 26.72 8.40 12.68
CA TYR A 506 27.54 8.85 11.56
C TYR A 506 28.62 9.81 12.03
N LYS A 507 29.88 9.52 11.72
CA LYS A 507 30.98 10.47 11.97
C LYS A 507 30.93 11.61 10.95
N THR A 508 30.72 12.82 11.43
CA THR A 508 30.69 14.04 10.61
C THR A 508 32.10 14.51 10.25
N ALA A 509 32.24 15.16 9.09
CA ALA A 509 33.48 15.75 8.60
C ALA A 509 33.36 17.26 8.44
N ASN A 510 34.49 17.95 8.54
CA ASN A 510 34.58 19.40 8.37
C ASN A 510 34.06 19.94 7.03
N THR A 511 34.10 19.14 5.96
CA THR A 511 33.73 19.55 4.61
C THR A 511 33.11 18.39 3.84
N GLY A 512 32.12 18.68 3.01
CA GLY A 512 31.53 17.72 2.07
C GLY A 512 30.25 17.02 2.55
N ASP A 513 29.97 17.06 3.86
CA ASP A 513 28.73 16.52 4.42
C ASP A 513 27.54 17.42 4.08
N LYS A 514 26.51 16.84 3.46
CA LYS A 514 25.29 17.51 3.05
C LYS A 514 24.09 16.81 3.63
N ILE A 515 23.19 17.58 4.22
CA ILE A 515 21.84 17.12 4.57
C ILE A 515 20.84 17.70 3.58
N ARG A 516 19.88 16.88 3.15
CA ARG A 516 18.86 17.26 2.18
C ARG A 516 17.47 16.87 2.64
N ILE A 517 16.52 17.76 2.39
CA ILE A 517 15.09 17.48 2.50
C ILE A 517 14.46 17.83 1.16
N ARG A 518 13.59 16.95 0.67
CA ARG A 518 12.70 17.24 -0.45
C ARG A 518 11.27 17.19 0.05
N TYR A 519 10.50 18.23 -0.21
CA TYR A 519 9.15 18.37 0.30
C TYR A 519 8.21 19.00 -0.72
N LYS A 520 6.90 18.77 -0.57
CA LYS A 520 5.84 19.34 -1.40
C LYS A 520 4.74 19.89 -0.51
N VAL A 521 4.41 21.17 -0.65
CA VAL A 521 3.42 21.87 0.21
C VAL A 521 2.04 21.68 -0.38
N LEU A 522 1.12 21.13 0.41
CA LEU A 522 -0.26 20.93 -0.02
C LEU A 522 -1.17 22.07 0.45
N SER A 523 -0.99 22.56 1.68
CA SER A 523 -1.77 23.66 2.24
C SER A 523 -1.09 24.33 3.44
N GLY A 524 -1.60 25.49 3.84
CA GLY A 524 -1.14 26.27 4.99
C GLY A 524 0.24 26.91 4.86
N SER A 525 0.76 27.37 6.00
CA SER A 525 2.08 28.01 6.09
C SER A 525 2.77 27.65 7.41
N GLY A 526 4.10 27.82 7.45
CA GLY A 526 4.91 27.60 8.65
C GLY A 526 6.40 27.57 8.33
N ALA A 527 7.21 27.02 9.23
CA ALA A 527 8.62 26.78 8.94
C ALA A 527 9.07 25.38 9.37
N ILE A 528 9.95 24.78 8.56
CA ILE A 528 10.60 23.50 8.84
C ILE A 528 12.10 23.75 9.01
N ALA A 529 12.69 23.14 10.05
CA ALA A 529 14.12 23.14 10.27
C ALA A 529 14.63 21.74 10.61
N TRP A 530 15.93 21.52 10.42
CA TRP A 530 16.59 20.30 10.90
C TRP A 530 16.73 20.30 12.41
N ALA A 531 16.45 19.15 13.04
CA ALA A 531 16.68 18.92 14.46
C ALA A 531 17.64 17.74 14.62
N CYS A 532 18.83 17.99 15.19
CA CYS A 532 19.85 16.96 15.34
C CYS A 532 20.70 17.15 16.60
N THR A 533 21.35 16.06 17.02
CA THR A 533 22.30 16.05 18.14
C THR A 533 23.46 15.09 17.89
N THR A 534 24.53 15.22 18.66
CA THR A 534 25.71 14.34 18.60
C THR A 534 25.92 13.61 19.92
N GLU A 535 26.66 12.50 19.88
CA GLU A 535 26.96 11.73 21.10
C GLU A 535 27.74 12.58 22.13
N GLU A 536 28.53 13.55 21.66
CA GLU A 536 29.38 14.39 22.48
C GLU A 536 28.65 15.58 23.14
N LYS A 537 27.43 15.91 22.70
CA LYS A 537 26.70 17.12 23.12
C LYS A 537 25.20 16.86 23.33
N LEU A 538 24.89 16.08 24.36
CA LEU A 538 23.50 15.73 24.73
C LEU A 538 22.78 16.72 25.69
N THR A 539 23.44 17.77 26.17
CA THR A 539 22.86 18.67 27.19
C THR A 539 21.82 19.63 26.60
N GLU A 540 20.85 20.07 27.41
CA GLU A 540 19.78 21.04 27.06
C GLU A 540 20.23 22.28 26.26
N SER A 541 21.48 22.70 26.40
CA SER A 541 22.08 23.86 25.71
C SER A 541 22.67 23.56 24.32
N ALA A 542 22.49 22.36 23.78
CA ALA A 542 23.14 21.90 22.56
C ALA A 542 22.28 22.04 21.28
N TYR A 543 21.28 22.91 21.21
CA TYR A 543 20.29 22.85 20.13
C TYR A 543 20.09 24.21 19.44
N ASP A 544 20.87 24.45 18.39
CA ASP A 544 20.47 25.20 17.20
C ASP A 544 21.58 25.11 16.15
N ALA A 545 21.43 24.18 15.22
CA ALA A 545 21.79 24.46 13.84
C ALA A 545 20.48 24.73 13.09
N GLU A 546 19.73 25.74 13.56
CA GLU A 546 18.51 26.19 12.93
C GLU A 546 18.84 26.67 11.52
N ILE A 547 18.57 25.80 10.55
CA ILE A 547 18.43 26.20 9.15
C ILE A 547 16.94 26.06 8.89
N SER A 548 16.21 27.07 9.35
CA SER A 548 14.78 27.19 9.13
C SER A 548 14.53 27.63 7.69
N ARG A 549 13.57 26.96 7.04
CA ARG A 549 12.98 27.43 5.80
C ARG A 549 11.54 27.80 6.09
N VAL A 550 11.18 29.05 5.78
CA VAL A 550 9.78 29.48 5.75
C VAL A 550 9.11 28.85 4.53
N ILE A 551 7.94 28.26 4.74
CA ILE A 551 7.17 27.51 3.75
C ILE A 551 5.76 28.09 3.72
N SER A 552 5.28 28.43 2.52
CA SER A 552 3.92 28.91 2.28
C SER A 552 3.44 28.42 0.92
N SER A 553 2.21 27.90 0.85
CA SER A 553 1.56 27.50 -0.40
C SER A 553 1.28 28.67 -1.35
N ALA A 554 1.25 29.91 -0.87
CA ALA A 554 1.10 31.10 -1.72
C ALA A 554 2.43 31.59 -2.32
N ALA A 555 3.57 31.18 -1.74
CA ALA A 555 4.91 31.60 -2.15
C ALA A 555 5.62 30.57 -3.05
N LEU A 556 5.04 29.38 -3.19
CA LEU A 556 5.51 28.28 -4.01
C LEU A 556 4.31 27.79 -4.83
N PRO A 557 4.47 27.39 -6.10
CA PRO A 557 3.39 26.72 -6.80
C PRO A 557 2.91 25.53 -5.94
N SER A 558 1.65 25.55 -5.52
CA SER A 558 1.02 24.35 -4.95
C SER A 558 1.13 23.26 -6.01
N ASP A 559 1.69 22.12 -5.65
CA ASP A 559 1.92 20.93 -6.50
C ASP A 559 3.38 20.62 -6.92
N GLU A 560 4.38 21.43 -6.56
CA GLU A 560 5.80 21.14 -6.90
C GLU A 560 6.64 20.55 -5.75
N TRP A 561 7.55 19.63 -6.10
CA TRP A 561 8.58 19.11 -5.20
C TRP A 561 9.75 20.08 -5.08
N VAL A 562 9.99 20.54 -3.85
CA VAL A 562 11.02 21.52 -3.52
C VAL A 562 12.17 20.87 -2.79
N GLU A 563 13.38 21.19 -3.23
CA GLU A 563 14.61 20.71 -2.64
C GLU A 563 15.28 21.75 -1.74
N VAL A 564 15.81 21.29 -0.59
CA VAL A 564 16.70 22.08 0.27
C VAL A 564 17.96 21.27 0.57
N VAL A 565 19.12 21.86 0.26
CA VAL A 565 20.42 21.27 0.56
C VAL A 565 21.18 22.16 1.52
N THR A 566 21.72 21.55 2.57
CA THR A 566 22.50 22.24 3.60
C THR A 566 23.86 21.57 3.76
N ASN A 567 24.94 22.36 3.72
CA ASN A 567 26.26 21.89 4.12
C ASN A 567 26.35 21.87 5.64
N ILE A 568 26.76 20.74 6.22
CA ILE A 568 26.92 20.57 7.67
C ILE A 568 28.20 21.24 8.18
N GLY A 569 29.28 21.17 7.39
CA GLY A 569 30.58 21.72 7.74
C GLY A 569 30.59 23.23 7.98
N GLY A 570 31.05 23.64 9.18
CA GLY A 570 31.34 25.04 9.52
C GLY A 570 30.14 25.92 9.90
N ARG A 571 28.91 25.38 9.97
CA ARG A 571 27.70 26.17 10.24
C ARG A 571 27.25 26.20 11.70
N SER A 572 27.74 25.31 12.57
CA SER A 572 27.42 25.36 14.00
C SER A 572 28.59 24.84 14.86
N SER A 573 28.65 25.27 16.12
CA SER A 573 29.55 24.67 17.12
C SER A 573 29.18 23.23 17.49
N LEU A 574 28.03 22.73 17.02
CA LEU A 574 27.48 21.41 17.34
C LEU A 574 28.06 20.30 16.47
N LEU A 575 28.25 20.58 15.18
CA LEU A 575 28.76 19.63 14.20
C LEU A 575 30.23 19.94 13.90
N ALA A 576 31.03 20.02 14.98
CA ALA A 576 32.47 20.17 14.89
C ALA A 576 33.11 18.90 14.26
N ASN A 577 34.35 19.03 13.76
CA ASN A 577 35.06 17.91 13.12
C ASN A 577 34.98 16.61 13.95
N ASN A 578 34.68 15.48 13.31
CA ASN A 578 34.61 14.16 13.92
C ASN A 578 33.54 13.99 15.02
N ALA A 579 32.54 14.87 15.11
CA ALA A 579 31.39 14.62 16.00
C ALA A 579 30.55 13.46 15.45
N THR A 580 29.98 12.67 16.35
CA THR A 580 29.16 11.49 16.02
C THR A 580 27.69 11.88 16.04
N LEU A 581 27.08 12.05 14.86
CA LEU A 581 25.66 12.36 14.74
C LEU A 581 24.83 11.22 15.33
N ALA A 582 24.03 11.55 16.35
CA ALA A 582 23.27 10.58 17.13
C ALA A 582 21.79 10.52 16.72
N LEU A 583 21.24 11.62 16.18
CA LEU A 583 19.83 11.76 15.87
C LEU A 583 19.58 12.69 14.67
N ILE A 584 18.65 12.31 13.80
CA ILE A 584 18.07 13.15 12.75
C ILE A 584 16.55 13.27 12.99
N GLY A 585 16.05 14.50 12.96
CA GLY A 585 14.64 14.86 13.10
C GLY A 585 14.33 16.20 12.46
N LEU A 586 13.10 16.66 12.64
CA LEU A 586 12.58 17.92 12.10
C LEU A 586 11.99 18.78 13.21
N LYS A 587 12.07 20.10 13.07
CA LYS A 587 11.40 21.11 13.91
C LYS A 587 10.38 21.85 13.06
N PHE A 588 9.18 21.99 13.58
CA PHE A 588 8.08 22.75 12.98
C PHE A 588 7.79 23.96 13.87
N THR A 589 7.66 25.14 13.27
CA THR A 589 7.36 26.37 13.99
C THR A 589 6.35 27.24 13.26
N ASN A 590 5.45 27.86 14.02
CA ASN A 590 4.40 28.74 13.51
C ASN A 590 3.61 28.11 12.35
N THR A 591 3.30 26.81 12.43
CA THR A 591 2.48 26.16 11.40
C THR A 591 1.02 26.52 11.62
N THR A 592 0.30 26.82 10.54
CA THR A 592 -1.14 27.08 10.59
C THR A 592 -1.93 25.77 10.77
N PRO A 593 -3.17 25.81 11.30
CA PRO A 593 -3.97 24.59 11.52
C PRO A 593 -4.20 23.75 10.25
N ASP A 594 -4.24 24.39 9.08
CA ASP A 594 -4.38 23.76 7.76
C ASP A 594 -3.04 23.38 7.12
N PHE A 595 -1.91 23.54 7.82
CA PHE A 595 -0.59 23.18 7.29
C PHE A 595 -0.52 21.69 6.97
N LYS A 596 -0.16 21.37 5.72
CA LYS A 596 0.00 20.01 5.21
C LYS A 596 1.16 19.96 4.22
N VAL A 597 2.11 19.07 4.47
CA VAL A 597 3.33 18.92 3.65
C VAL A 597 3.68 17.44 3.47
N LEU A 598 4.13 17.09 2.27
CA LEU A 598 4.73 15.80 1.96
C LEU A 598 6.25 15.91 2.03
N ILE A 599 6.92 14.91 2.61
CA ILE A 599 8.38 14.77 2.64
C ILE A 599 8.73 13.54 1.80
N GLY A 600 9.35 13.80 0.65
CA GLY A 600 9.72 12.78 -0.34
C GLY A 600 11.19 12.42 -0.31
N GLU A 601 12.01 13.11 0.49
CA GLU A 601 13.40 12.72 0.72
C GLU A 601 13.92 13.28 2.06
N ILE A 602 14.65 12.45 2.82
CA ILE A 602 15.69 12.90 3.75
C ILE A 602 16.98 12.16 3.40
N SER A 603 18.09 12.90 3.22
CA SER A 603 19.40 12.27 3.02
C SER A 603 20.54 12.99 3.74
N LEU A 604 21.57 12.22 4.07
CA LEU A 604 22.85 12.64 4.60
C LEU A 604 23.95 11.97 3.76
N THR A 605 24.70 12.78 3.00
CA THR A 605 25.73 12.30 2.06
C THR A 605 27.06 13.01 2.25
N ARG A 606 28.15 12.37 1.81
CA ARG A 606 29.50 12.96 1.73
C ARG A 606 30.05 12.81 0.31
N GLY A 607 30.19 13.92 -0.40
CA GLY A 607 30.64 13.89 -1.79
C GLY A 607 29.61 13.24 -2.72
N THR A 608 30.10 12.57 -3.75
CA THR A 608 29.31 11.83 -4.74
C THR A 608 29.78 10.39 -4.75
N SER A 609 28.85 9.44 -4.67
CA SER A 609 29.17 8.02 -4.75
C SER A 609 29.66 7.64 -6.15
N VAL A 610 30.40 6.53 -6.24
CA VAL A 610 30.87 5.98 -7.52
C VAL A 610 29.65 5.57 -8.37
N THR A 611 29.67 5.92 -9.65
CA THR A 611 28.67 5.42 -10.60
C THR A 611 28.92 3.92 -10.85
N PRO A 612 27.94 3.04 -10.62
CA PRO A 612 28.11 1.61 -10.82
C PRO A 612 28.46 1.25 -12.26
N GLN A 613 29.03 0.06 -12.45
CA GLN A 613 29.12 -0.53 -13.78
C GLN A 613 27.72 -0.88 -14.33
N SER A 614 27.57 -0.96 -15.65
CA SER A 614 26.33 -1.43 -16.25
C SER A 614 26.11 -2.93 -15.94
N PRO A 615 24.87 -3.35 -15.61
CA PRO A 615 24.53 -4.76 -15.47
C PRO A 615 24.75 -5.54 -16.78
N VAL A 616 24.85 -6.86 -16.68
CA VAL A 616 24.91 -7.78 -17.82
C VAL A 616 23.67 -8.68 -17.79
N ILE A 617 22.76 -8.46 -18.74
CA ILE A 617 21.52 -9.25 -18.85
C ILE A 617 21.82 -10.66 -19.36
N ASP A 618 21.22 -11.66 -18.70
CA ASP A 618 21.21 -13.04 -19.17
C ASP A 618 20.07 -13.26 -20.16
N ASN A 619 20.37 -13.06 -21.44
CA ASN A 619 19.41 -13.21 -22.53
C ASN A 619 18.91 -14.65 -22.73
N SER A 620 19.54 -15.66 -22.10
CA SER A 620 19.10 -17.06 -22.26
C SER A 620 17.85 -17.40 -21.44
N ILE A 621 17.54 -16.60 -20.42
CA ILE A 621 16.43 -16.80 -19.49
C ILE A 621 15.53 -15.56 -19.33
N THR A 622 15.92 -14.43 -19.93
CA THR A 622 15.07 -13.24 -20.07
C THR A 622 14.01 -13.51 -21.14
N LYS A 623 12.72 -13.31 -20.82
CA LYS A 623 11.60 -13.68 -21.69
C LYS A 623 10.35 -12.84 -21.43
N THR A 624 9.50 -12.74 -22.45
CA THR A 624 8.07 -12.42 -22.31
C THR A 624 7.34 -13.59 -21.67
N LEU A 625 6.34 -13.29 -20.85
CA LEU A 625 5.59 -14.28 -20.07
C LEU A 625 4.15 -14.42 -20.59
N ALA A 626 3.37 -13.37 -20.43
CA ALA A 626 1.98 -13.26 -20.86
C ALA A 626 1.74 -11.88 -21.47
N SER A 627 0.60 -11.69 -22.14
CA SER A 627 0.17 -10.36 -22.57
C SER A 627 -1.35 -10.29 -22.58
N ASN A 628 -1.90 -9.09 -22.43
CA ASN A 628 -3.32 -8.80 -22.60
C ASN A 628 -3.48 -7.35 -23.06
N TYR A 629 -4.72 -6.85 -23.15
CA TYR A 629 -4.98 -5.48 -23.58
C TYR A 629 -4.36 -4.39 -22.69
N LYS A 630 -3.98 -4.71 -21.45
CA LYS A 630 -3.34 -3.79 -20.50
C LYS A 630 -1.81 -3.75 -20.66
N GLY A 631 -1.20 -4.69 -21.36
CA GLY A 631 0.25 -4.70 -21.59
C GLY A 631 0.88 -6.09 -21.65
N VAL A 632 2.20 -6.13 -21.49
CA VAL A 632 3.02 -7.34 -21.62
C VAL A 632 3.79 -7.64 -20.35
N ASP A 633 3.79 -8.90 -19.94
CA ASP A 633 4.52 -9.38 -18.78
C ASP A 633 5.93 -9.84 -19.19
N LEU A 634 6.94 -9.39 -18.47
CA LEU A 634 8.35 -9.57 -18.81
C LEU A 634 9.14 -10.02 -17.59
N LYS A 635 10.07 -10.97 -17.77
CA LYS A 635 11.03 -11.37 -16.73
C LYS A 635 12.46 -11.13 -17.19
N VAL A 636 13.28 -10.60 -16.30
CA VAL A 636 14.71 -10.34 -16.54
C VAL A 636 15.57 -10.89 -15.41
N ILE A 637 16.66 -11.56 -15.79
CA ILE A 637 17.73 -11.98 -14.90
C ILE A 637 19.02 -11.32 -15.40
N PHE A 638 19.83 -10.80 -14.49
CA PHE A 638 21.07 -10.11 -14.84
C PHE A 638 22.15 -10.38 -13.80
N ASN A 639 23.37 -9.93 -14.06
CA ASN A 639 24.48 -10.01 -13.13
C ASN A 639 25.27 -8.71 -13.15
N MET A 640 25.98 -8.41 -12.07
CA MET A 640 26.95 -7.31 -12.05
C MET A 640 28.37 -7.82 -12.31
N PRO A 641 29.18 -7.10 -13.10
CA PRO A 641 30.61 -7.37 -13.18
C PRO A 641 31.25 -7.28 -11.79
N SER A 642 31.92 -8.34 -11.35
CA SER A 642 32.58 -8.38 -10.04
C SER A 642 33.74 -9.38 -10.04
N ASP A 643 34.78 -9.07 -9.28
CA ASP A 643 35.91 -9.95 -8.97
C ASP A 643 35.81 -10.57 -7.54
N LYS A 644 34.70 -10.32 -6.83
CA LYS A 644 34.46 -10.82 -5.47
C LYS A 644 33.97 -12.26 -5.48
N GLU A 645 34.28 -12.98 -4.39
CA GLU A 645 33.73 -14.31 -4.14
C GLU A 645 32.22 -14.22 -3.86
N ALA A 646 31.47 -15.25 -4.27
CA ALA A 646 30.04 -15.32 -4.03
C ALA A 646 29.71 -15.55 -2.53
N PRO A 647 28.55 -15.03 -2.06
CA PRO A 647 27.64 -14.15 -2.79
C PRO A 647 28.23 -12.74 -2.93
N VAL A 648 28.00 -12.13 -4.09
CA VAL A 648 28.36 -10.73 -4.34
C VAL A 648 27.17 -9.86 -3.93
N TYR A 649 27.41 -8.88 -3.07
CA TYR A 649 26.38 -7.95 -2.61
C TYR A 649 26.39 -6.66 -3.43
N ASN A 650 25.29 -5.91 -3.40
CA ASN A 650 25.16 -4.66 -4.16
C ASN A 650 26.24 -3.63 -3.77
N THR A 651 26.59 -3.55 -2.49
CA THR A 651 27.68 -2.67 -2.02
C THR A 651 29.07 -3.07 -2.51
N ASP A 652 29.28 -4.32 -2.96
CA ASP A 652 30.58 -4.74 -3.54
C ASP A 652 30.78 -4.22 -4.97
N VAL A 653 29.70 -3.73 -5.59
CA VAL A 653 29.65 -3.23 -6.97
C VAL A 653 29.09 -1.80 -7.02
N ASP A 654 29.19 -1.08 -5.90
CA ASP A 654 28.80 0.33 -5.71
C ASP A 654 27.31 0.64 -5.95
N THR A 655 26.44 -0.37 -5.91
CA THR A 655 25.01 -0.25 -6.23
C THR A 655 24.14 -0.19 -4.98
N TRP A 656 23.12 0.67 -4.99
CA TRP A 656 22.03 0.65 -4.03
C TRP A 656 20.89 -0.29 -4.47
N TYR A 657 20.33 -0.02 -5.64
CA TYR A 657 19.25 -0.79 -6.27
C TYR A 657 19.37 -0.68 -7.80
N PHE A 658 18.51 -1.42 -8.50
CA PHE A 658 18.40 -1.43 -9.94
C PHE A 658 17.07 -0.85 -10.39
N LYS A 659 17.07 -0.04 -11.45
CA LYS A 659 15.83 0.38 -12.14
C LYS A 659 15.58 -0.56 -13.32
N VAL A 660 14.32 -0.91 -13.51
CA VAL A 660 13.87 -1.81 -14.57
C VAL A 660 13.03 -1.02 -15.56
N TYR A 661 13.41 -1.12 -16.83
CA TYR A 661 12.80 -0.38 -17.94
C TYR A 661 12.20 -1.34 -18.95
N THR A 662 11.20 -0.89 -19.69
CA THR A 662 10.68 -1.61 -20.86
C THR A 662 10.67 -0.68 -22.07
N GLN A 663 10.74 -1.27 -23.26
CA GLN A 663 10.67 -0.51 -24.49
C GLN A 663 10.08 -1.36 -25.62
N GLN A 664 9.09 -0.83 -26.30
CA GLN A 664 8.57 -1.32 -27.57
C GLN A 664 9.35 -0.69 -28.74
N GLU A 665 9.52 -1.43 -29.84
CA GLU A 665 10.16 -0.90 -31.05
C GLU A 665 9.53 0.42 -31.51
N GLY A 666 10.36 1.43 -31.74
CA GLY A 666 9.90 2.76 -32.18
C GLY A 666 9.30 3.65 -31.08
N GLN A 667 9.11 3.14 -29.86
CA GLN A 667 8.59 3.89 -28.72
C GLN A 667 9.69 4.30 -27.73
N LYS A 668 9.40 5.28 -26.86
CA LYS A 668 10.29 5.66 -25.76
C LYS A 668 10.32 4.58 -24.69
N GLU A 669 11.45 4.46 -23.99
CA GLU A 669 11.55 3.61 -22.82
C GLU A 669 10.69 4.12 -21.66
N VAL A 670 10.18 3.18 -20.86
CA VAL A 670 9.39 3.45 -19.66
C VAL A 670 10.05 2.78 -18.47
N MET A 671 10.23 3.50 -17.36
CA MET A 671 10.68 2.93 -16.08
C MET A 671 9.48 2.33 -15.35
N CYS A 672 9.49 1.02 -15.12
CA CYS A 672 8.36 0.29 -14.55
C CYS A 672 8.50 -0.02 -13.06
N THR A 673 9.69 -0.39 -12.60
CA THR A 673 9.90 -0.81 -11.20
C THR A 673 11.37 -0.73 -10.79
N ALA A 674 11.65 -0.99 -9.51
CA ALA A 674 13.00 -1.14 -8.98
C ALA A 674 13.16 -2.43 -8.16
N THR A 675 14.40 -2.89 -8.02
CA THR A 675 14.72 -4.11 -7.25
C THR A 675 16.11 -4.03 -6.62
N THR A 676 16.30 -4.70 -5.48
CA THR A 676 17.64 -4.99 -4.93
C THR A 676 18.20 -6.31 -5.45
N SER A 677 17.34 -7.22 -5.91
CA SER A 677 17.74 -8.51 -6.46
C SER A 677 18.35 -8.36 -7.85
N TRP A 678 19.12 -9.35 -8.28
CA TRP A 678 19.64 -9.42 -9.65
C TRP A 678 18.66 -10.11 -10.61
N ALA A 679 17.38 -9.86 -10.35
CA ALA A 679 16.23 -10.44 -11.00
C ALA A 679 15.03 -9.53 -10.77
N ALA A 680 14.16 -9.43 -11.77
CA ALA A 680 12.89 -8.72 -11.68
C ALA A 680 11.91 -9.28 -12.70
N TYR A 681 10.64 -8.96 -12.50
CA TYR A 681 9.65 -9.06 -13.54
C TYR A 681 8.73 -7.84 -13.51
N VAL A 682 8.09 -7.57 -14.65
CA VAL A 682 7.13 -6.49 -14.86
C VAL A 682 5.83 -7.12 -15.35
N VAL A 683 4.71 -6.72 -14.74
CA VAL A 683 3.36 -7.14 -15.15
C VAL A 683 2.64 -5.94 -15.74
N GLY A 684 2.08 -6.11 -16.94
CA GLY A 684 1.41 -5.05 -17.67
C GLY A 684 2.36 -3.94 -18.13
N ALA A 685 3.54 -4.30 -18.65
CA ALA A 685 4.43 -3.31 -19.26
C ALA A 685 3.73 -2.64 -20.46
N PRO A 686 3.89 -1.31 -20.66
CA PRO A 686 3.17 -0.61 -21.72
C PRO A 686 3.52 -1.19 -23.09
N TYR A 687 2.48 -1.49 -23.87
CA TYR A 687 2.60 -2.01 -25.22
C TYR A 687 1.40 -1.56 -26.05
N ASP A 688 1.68 -0.86 -27.14
CA ASP A 688 0.69 -0.41 -28.10
C ASP A 688 0.51 -1.47 -29.19
N ALA A 689 -0.60 -2.22 -29.10
CA ALA A 689 -0.91 -3.28 -30.03
C ALA A 689 -1.19 -2.77 -31.46
N GLU A 690 -1.61 -1.51 -31.65
CA GLU A 690 -1.83 -0.92 -32.97
C GLU A 690 -0.52 -0.63 -33.69
N VAL A 691 0.50 -0.18 -32.94
CA VAL A 691 1.86 0.00 -33.45
C VAL A 691 2.52 -1.35 -33.73
N GLY A 692 2.32 -2.33 -32.84
CA GLY A 692 2.92 -3.66 -32.92
C GLY A 692 4.45 -3.65 -32.77
N GLY A 693 5.10 -4.76 -33.12
CA GLY A 693 6.56 -4.90 -33.08
C GLY A 693 7.10 -5.68 -31.88
N GLN A 694 8.41 -5.72 -31.75
CA GLN A 694 9.07 -6.42 -30.65
C GLN A 694 9.14 -5.56 -29.37
N ILE A 695 9.34 -6.21 -28.23
CA ILE A 695 9.53 -5.58 -26.93
C ILE A 695 10.86 -6.01 -26.30
N ARG A 696 11.47 -5.16 -25.48
CA ARG A 696 12.67 -5.48 -24.70
C ARG A 696 12.58 -4.94 -23.28
N ILE A 697 13.32 -5.56 -22.38
CA ILE A 697 13.47 -5.16 -20.97
C ILE A 697 14.90 -4.70 -20.72
N GLY A 698 15.06 -3.63 -19.95
CA GLY A 698 16.33 -2.98 -19.66
C GLY A 698 16.56 -2.84 -18.17
N VAL A 699 17.83 -2.82 -17.76
CA VAL A 699 18.23 -2.66 -16.36
C VAL A 699 19.38 -1.67 -16.26
N SER A 700 19.31 -0.76 -15.28
CA SER A 700 20.42 0.09 -14.87
C SER A 700 20.69 -0.07 -13.37
N ALA A 701 21.90 0.29 -12.95
CA ALA A 701 22.33 0.25 -11.56
C ALA A 701 22.49 1.67 -11.00
N VAL A 702 21.93 1.91 -9.81
CA VAL A 702 21.93 3.23 -9.16
C VAL A 702 22.98 3.28 -8.06
N SER A 703 23.74 4.37 -7.97
CA SER A 703 24.80 4.57 -6.97
C SER A 703 24.25 4.59 -5.54
N LEU A 704 25.13 4.32 -4.56
CA LEU A 704 24.79 4.28 -3.12
C LEU A 704 24.07 5.53 -2.59
N ASP A 705 24.36 6.71 -3.14
CA ASP A 705 23.71 7.98 -2.78
C ASP A 705 22.45 8.32 -3.59
N GLY A 706 22.06 7.46 -4.53
CA GLY A 706 20.92 7.67 -5.42
C GLY A 706 21.10 8.77 -6.46
N ARG A 707 22.32 9.25 -6.72
CA ARG A 707 22.57 10.43 -7.56
C ARG A 707 23.12 10.17 -8.95
N SER A 708 23.66 8.98 -9.19
CA SER A 708 24.14 8.58 -10.50
C SER A 708 23.65 7.19 -10.86
N GLU A 709 23.58 6.93 -12.15
CA GLU A 709 23.01 5.72 -12.71
C GLU A 709 23.92 5.25 -13.86
N SER A 710 24.11 3.94 -13.98
CA SER A 710 24.80 3.36 -15.12
C SER A 710 23.95 3.46 -16.40
N ALA A 711 24.56 3.29 -17.57
CA ALA A 711 23.79 3.20 -18.81
C ALA A 711 22.85 1.99 -18.75
N ILE A 712 21.63 2.13 -19.30
CA ILE A 712 20.65 1.04 -19.39
C ILE A 712 21.23 -0.07 -20.28
N THR A 713 21.38 -1.27 -19.71
CA THR A 713 21.64 -2.48 -20.47
C THR A 713 20.32 -3.07 -20.92
N TRP A 714 20.19 -3.34 -22.22
CA TRP A 714 18.97 -3.89 -22.81
C TRP A 714 19.09 -5.39 -23.10
N SER A 715 17.98 -6.10 -22.95
CA SER A 715 17.84 -7.44 -23.52
C SER A 715 17.82 -7.38 -25.06
N ASN A 716 17.92 -8.55 -25.68
CA ASN A 716 17.51 -8.73 -27.06
C ASN A 716 16.03 -8.33 -27.21
N TRP A 717 15.65 -7.92 -28.43
CA TRP A 717 14.25 -7.78 -28.81
C TRP A 717 13.56 -9.14 -28.78
N MET A 718 12.38 -9.19 -28.15
CA MET A 718 11.57 -10.37 -27.95
C MET A 718 10.23 -10.19 -28.64
N GLY A 719 9.69 -11.26 -29.23
CA GLY A 719 8.31 -11.25 -29.73
C GLY A 719 7.33 -11.18 -28.55
N VAL A 720 6.19 -10.55 -28.76
CA VAL A 720 5.09 -10.52 -27.78
C VAL A 720 4.21 -11.76 -28.00
N PRO A 721 3.81 -12.49 -26.94
CA PRO A 721 2.87 -13.59 -27.05
C PRO A 721 1.50 -13.10 -27.55
N ASP A 722 0.61 -14.03 -27.90
CA ASP A 722 -0.77 -13.66 -28.19
C ASP A 722 -1.42 -13.06 -26.92
N ALA A 723 -2.27 -12.04 -27.11
CA ALA A 723 -2.97 -11.39 -26.01
C ALA A 723 -4.07 -12.29 -25.47
N ASP A 724 -3.99 -12.61 -24.18
CA ASP A 724 -5.07 -13.24 -23.43
C ASP A 724 -6.23 -12.24 -23.30
N ILE A 725 -7.45 -12.76 -23.47
CA ILE A 725 -8.67 -11.98 -23.31
C ILE A 725 -8.97 -11.84 -21.82
N VAL A 726 -9.14 -10.59 -21.37
CA VAL A 726 -9.59 -10.30 -20.01
C VAL A 726 -11.12 -10.21 -20.01
N GLU A 727 -11.74 -11.12 -19.25
CA GLU A 727 -13.18 -11.15 -19.04
C GLU A 727 -13.63 -9.98 -18.15
N GLY A 728 -14.81 -9.44 -18.42
CA GLY A 728 -15.40 -8.31 -17.68
C GLY A 728 -16.05 -7.29 -18.62
N PHE A 729 -17.08 -6.59 -18.15
CA PHE A 729 -17.74 -5.53 -18.90
C PHE A 729 -18.28 -4.46 -17.96
N SER A 730 -18.45 -3.25 -18.49
CA SER A 730 -18.89 -2.09 -17.75
C SER A 730 -19.99 -1.32 -18.47
N ILE A 731 -20.68 -0.47 -17.71
CA ILE A 731 -21.64 0.51 -18.20
C ILE A 731 -21.08 1.91 -17.97
N ASP A 732 -21.18 2.78 -18.98
CA ASP A 732 -20.55 4.11 -18.97
C ASP A 732 -21.23 5.14 -18.05
N LYS A 733 -22.44 4.83 -17.57
CA LYS A 733 -23.25 5.71 -16.73
C LYS A 733 -23.83 4.95 -15.53
N PRO A 734 -23.56 5.40 -14.29
CA PRO A 734 -24.11 4.77 -13.10
C PRO A 734 -25.60 5.06 -12.89
N VAL A 735 -26.09 6.18 -13.44
CA VAL A 735 -27.50 6.59 -13.41
C VAL A 735 -27.91 7.09 -14.80
N ILE A 736 -28.99 6.53 -15.33
CA ILE A 736 -29.46 6.77 -16.69
C ILE A 736 -30.88 7.32 -16.66
N LYS A 737 -31.20 8.26 -17.56
CA LYS A 737 -32.55 8.81 -17.72
C LYS A 737 -33.32 8.18 -18.88
N ALA A 738 -34.64 8.25 -18.81
CA ALA A 738 -35.51 7.80 -19.89
C ALA A 738 -35.16 8.55 -21.19
N GLY A 739 -34.84 7.80 -22.25
CA GLY A 739 -34.40 8.33 -23.55
C GLY A 739 -32.95 8.78 -23.61
N GLU A 740 -32.15 8.60 -22.55
CA GLU A 740 -30.72 8.88 -22.54
C GLU A 740 -29.92 7.69 -23.10
N GLU A 741 -28.94 7.98 -23.96
CA GLU A 741 -28.01 6.96 -24.47
C GLU A 741 -27.03 6.52 -23.39
N PHE A 742 -26.76 5.22 -23.34
CA PHE A 742 -25.71 4.61 -22.52
C PHE A 742 -25.02 3.50 -23.31
N THR A 743 -23.80 3.16 -22.90
CA THR A 743 -22.96 2.18 -23.56
C THR A 743 -22.62 1.06 -22.59
N ILE A 744 -22.75 -0.18 -23.07
CA ILE A 744 -22.25 -1.38 -22.39
C ILE A 744 -21.27 -2.08 -23.31
N GLY A 745 -20.13 -2.51 -22.78
CA GLY A 745 -19.14 -3.25 -23.55
C GLY A 745 -18.12 -3.93 -22.65
N PHE A 746 -17.45 -4.94 -23.24
CA PHE A 746 -16.34 -5.60 -22.58
C PHE A 746 -15.23 -4.59 -22.22
N ASP A 747 -14.63 -4.77 -21.04
CA ASP A 747 -13.52 -3.94 -20.60
C ASP A 747 -12.28 -4.19 -21.47
N ASP A 748 -12.14 -5.41 -22.00
CA ASP A 748 -11.14 -5.74 -23.02
C ASP A 748 -11.67 -5.41 -24.43
N PRO A 749 -11.07 -4.45 -25.15
CA PRO A 749 -11.51 -4.08 -26.49
C PRO A 749 -11.30 -5.21 -27.53
N ASN A 750 -10.47 -6.21 -27.24
CA ASN A 750 -10.21 -7.35 -28.12
C ASN A 750 -11.14 -8.54 -27.87
N HIS A 751 -12.02 -8.45 -26.86
CA HIS A 751 -12.98 -9.50 -26.55
C HIS A 751 -13.89 -9.80 -27.75
N ALA A 752 -14.23 -11.08 -27.95
CA ALA A 752 -15.23 -11.46 -28.94
C ALA A 752 -16.60 -10.88 -28.59
N GLY A 753 -17.43 -10.55 -29.58
CA GLY A 753 -18.77 -10.04 -29.30
C GLY A 753 -19.67 -11.08 -28.61
N ALA A 754 -20.40 -10.66 -27.59
CA ALA A 754 -21.46 -11.45 -26.97
C ALA A 754 -22.81 -11.08 -27.57
N THR A 755 -23.80 -11.97 -27.41
CA THR A 755 -25.19 -11.60 -27.65
C THR A 755 -25.75 -10.99 -26.38
N TRP A 756 -26.17 -9.73 -26.48
CA TRP A 756 -26.74 -8.96 -25.39
C TRP A 756 -28.25 -8.87 -25.59
N GLU A 757 -29.02 -9.16 -24.54
CA GLU A 757 -30.44 -8.81 -24.50
C GLU A 757 -30.75 -7.98 -23.26
N ILE A 758 -31.50 -6.90 -23.43
CA ILE A 758 -32.04 -6.11 -22.32
C ILE A 758 -33.50 -6.48 -22.17
N ARG A 759 -33.91 -6.87 -20.95
CA ARG A 759 -35.31 -7.18 -20.63
C ARG A 759 -35.79 -6.37 -19.43
N LYS A 760 -37.05 -5.96 -19.45
CA LYS A 760 -37.66 -5.25 -18.32
C LYS A 760 -37.85 -6.22 -17.16
N ALA A 761 -37.35 -5.88 -15.97
CA ALA A 761 -37.31 -6.81 -14.84
C ALA A 761 -38.71 -7.20 -14.33
N SER A 762 -39.71 -6.33 -14.49
CA SER A 762 -41.08 -6.53 -13.99
C SER A 762 -41.86 -7.61 -14.74
N ASP A 763 -41.63 -7.77 -16.05
CA ASP A 763 -42.43 -8.66 -16.91
C ASP A 763 -41.59 -9.52 -17.88
N ASP A 764 -40.26 -9.44 -17.79
CA ASP A 764 -39.28 -10.09 -18.66
C ASP A 764 -39.45 -9.75 -20.16
N SER A 765 -40.09 -8.63 -20.49
CA SER A 765 -40.27 -8.19 -21.88
C SER A 765 -38.96 -7.71 -22.49
N ARG A 766 -38.58 -8.27 -23.65
CA ARG A 766 -37.35 -7.90 -24.36
C ARG A 766 -37.45 -6.52 -25.00
N GLN A 767 -36.55 -5.63 -24.62
CA GLN A 767 -36.48 -4.23 -25.05
C GLN A 767 -35.44 -4.00 -26.13
N TYR A 768 -34.31 -4.70 -26.03
CA TYR A 768 -33.18 -4.55 -26.96
C TYR A 768 -32.47 -5.89 -27.13
N SER A 769 -31.86 -6.09 -28.30
CA SER A 769 -31.00 -7.25 -28.58
C SER A 769 -30.00 -6.91 -29.66
N THR A 770 -28.74 -7.29 -29.43
CA THR A 770 -27.65 -7.13 -30.41
C THR A 770 -26.58 -8.20 -30.17
N THR A 771 -25.69 -8.38 -31.13
CA THR A 771 -24.47 -9.17 -30.97
C THR A 771 -23.29 -8.28 -31.29
N ALA A 772 -22.50 -7.91 -30.28
CA ALA A 772 -21.39 -6.98 -30.42
C ALA A 772 -20.42 -7.09 -29.23
N ASN A 773 -19.20 -6.58 -29.39
CA ASN A 773 -18.27 -6.40 -28.26
C ASN A 773 -18.75 -5.26 -27.33
N ASN A 774 -19.25 -4.17 -27.93
CA ASN A 774 -19.86 -3.04 -27.25
C ASN A 774 -21.10 -2.59 -28.02
N PHE A 775 -22.05 -1.98 -27.32
CA PHE A 775 -23.23 -1.40 -27.94
C PHE A 775 -23.70 -0.15 -27.19
N THR A 776 -24.22 0.82 -27.94
CA THR A 776 -24.89 2.00 -27.40
C THR A 776 -26.39 1.88 -27.70
N THR A 777 -27.21 2.16 -26.70
CA THR A 777 -28.67 2.15 -26.83
C THR A 777 -29.31 3.13 -25.84
N LEU A 778 -30.63 3.25 -25.89
CA LEU A 778 -31.42 4.02 -24.94
C LEU A 778 -32.69 3.25 -24.58
N LEU A 779 -33.25 3.50 -23.40
CA LEU A 779 -34.49 2.90 -22.95
C LEU A 779 -35.52 3.99 -22.64
N PRO A 780 -36.78 3.86 -23.10
CA PRO A 780 -37.76 4.94 -23.05
C PRO A 780 -38.51 5.04 -21.71
N GLU A 781 -38.47 4.02 -20.86
CA GLU A 781 -39.26 3.94 -19.64
C GLU A 781 -38.37 3.83 -18.40
N GLU A 782 -38.82 4.43 -17.30
CA GLU A 782 -38.22 4.29 -15.98
C GLU A 782 -38.40 2.86 -15.46
N GLY A 783 -37.42 2.38 -14.69
CA GLY A 783 -37.47 1.08 -14.03
C GLY A 783 -36.14 0.32 -14.05
N LEU A 784 -36.22 -0.92 -13.56
CA LEU A 784 -35.11 -1.87 -13.54
C LEU A 784 -35.14 -2.75 -14.78
N TYR A 785 -33.96 -2.94 -15.38
CA TYR A 785 -33.77 -3.81 -16.53
C TYR A 785 -32.66 -4.81 -16.27
N ASP A 786 -32.95 -6.06 -16.63
CA ASP A 786 -32.01 -7.17 -16.57
C ASP A 786 -31.19 -7.20 -17.86
N LEU A 787 -29.89 -7.41 -17.72
CA LEU A 787 -28.97 -7.63 -18.84
C LEU A 787 -28.68 -9.12 -18.95
N TYR A 788 -28.95 -9.69 -20.12
CA TYR A 788 -28.61 -11.06 -20.48
C TYR A 788 -27.39 -11.01 -21.39
N LYS A 789 -26.31 -11.69 -20.99
CA LYS A 789 -25.10 -11.86 -21.79
C LYS A 789 -24.98 -13.32 -22.19
N THR A 790 -25.02 -13.61 -23.50
CA THR A 790 -24.90 -14.97 -24.02
C THR A 790 -23.61 -15.16 -24.80
N GLU A 791 -22.80 -16.12 -24.36
CA GLU A 791 -21.49 -16.46 -24.92
C GLU A 791 -21.35 -17.98 -25.02
N ASN A 792 -20.88 -18.49 -26.17
CA ASN A 792 -20.69 -19.93 -26.39
C ASN A 792 -21.94 -20.81 -26.09
N GLY A 793 -23.14 -20.23 -26.09
CA GLY A 793 -24.40 -20.91 -25.77
C GLY A 793 -24.78 -20.91 -24.28
N GLU A 794 -23.94 -20.36 -23.41
CA GLU A 794 -24.23 -20.12 -21.99
C GLU A 794 -24.74 -18.69 -21.80
N THR A 795 -25.68 -18.48 -20.87
CA THR A 795 -26.29 -17.16 -20.64
C THR A 795 -26.18 -16.77 -19.18
N GLU A 796 -25.50 -15.66 -18.95
CA GLU A 796 -25.38 -14.99 -17.66
C GLU A 796 -26.42 -13.88 -17.57
N VAL A 797 -27.00 -13.69 -16.38
CA VAL A 797 -28.10 -12.73 -16.15
C VAL A 797 -27.74 -11.79 -15.02
N TYR A 798 -27.59 -10.52 -15.36
CA TYR A 798 -27.29 -9.42 -14.43
C TYR A 798 -28.58 -8.70 -14.11
N ARG A 799 -29.14 -8.99 -12.93
CA ARG A 799 -30.45 -8.53 -12.52
C ARG A 799 -30.42 -7.05 -12.13
N GLY A 800 -31.34 -6.25 -12.69
CA GLY A 800 -31.45 -4.82 -12.40
C GLY A 800 -30.17 -4.01 -12.66
N TYR A 801 -29.30 -4.51 -13.56
CA TYR A 801 -28.02 -3.90 -13.89
C TYR A 801 -28.19 -2.53 -14.53
N ILE A 802 -29.21 -2.39 -15.40
CA ILE A 802 -29.54 -1.12 -16.05
C ILE A 802 -30.66 -0.45 -15.28
N GLN A 803 -30.39 0.78 -14.83
CA GLN A 803 -31.22 1.52 -13.89
C GLN A 803 -31.69 2.83 -14.52
N ILE A 804 -32.93 2.84 -15.03
CA ILE A 804 -33.53 4.02 -15.63
C ILE A 804 -34.33 4.78 -14.57
N SER A 805 -33.81 5.94 -14.20
CA SER A 805 -34.29 6.74 -13.07
C SER A 805 -35.11 7.96 -13.51
N PRO A 806 -35.98 8.48 -12.64
CA PRO A 806 -36.73 9.71 -12.92
C PRO A 806 -35.82 10.92 -13.15
N ALA A 807 -36.25 11.85 -14.00
CA ALA A 807 -35.51 13.10 -14.23
C ALA A 807 -35.38 13.96 -12.96
N ALA A 808 -36.36 13.86 -12.04
CA ALA A 808 -36.39 14.64 -10.81
C ALA A 808 -35.19 14.41 -9.88
N VAL A 809 -34.53 13.25 -9.97
CA VAL A 809 -33.37 12.93 -9.12
C VAL A 809 -32.03 13.47 -9.65
N GLY A 810 -32.03 14.24 -10.75
CA GLY A 810 -30.81 14.77 -11.38
C GLY A 810 -30.02 13.68 -12.13
N ALA A 811 -29.03 14.06 -12.93
CA ALA A 811 -28.30 13.16 -13.81
C ALA A 811 -26.78 13.33 -13.71
N MET A 812 -26.01 12.36 -14.20
CA MET A 812 -24.56 12.50 -14.33
C MET A 812 -24.23 13.74 -15.21
N PRO A 813 -23.34 14.64 -14.78
CA PRO A 813 -23.00 15.85 -15.53
C PRO A 813 -22.40 15.53 -16.90
N LEU A 814 -22.55 16.46 -17.85
CA LEU A 814 -21.90 16.40 -19.17
C LEU A 814 -21.26 17.75 -19.48
N ILE A 815 -20.15 17.76 -20.21
CA ILE A 815 -19.51 18.98 -20.72
C ILE A 815 -19.69 19.05 -22.23
N ASN A 816 -20.76 19.73 -22.67
CA ASN A 816 -21.11 19.88 -24.07
C ASN A 816 -20.08 20.78 -24.79
N SER A 817 -19.67 21.89 -24.17
CA SER A 817 -18.62 22.77 -24.68
C SER A 817 -17.70 23.26 -23.56
N PHE A 818 -16.44 23.50 -23.91
CA PHE A 818 -15.46 24.12 -23.03
C PHE A 818 -14.58 25.05 -23.88
N THR A 819 -14.51 26.34 -23.50
CA THR A 819 -13.91 27.42 -24.30
C THR A 819 -12.99 28.30 -23.47
N ALA A 820 -12.03 28.95 -24.12
CA ALA A 820 -11.25 30.06 -23.58
C ALA A 820 -11.43 31.28 -24.49
N ASN A 821 -11.80 32.44 -23.92
CA ASN A 821 -12.17 33.67 -24.65
C ASN A 821 -13.19 33.42 -25.77
N GLY A 822 -14.13 32.50 -25.55
CA GLY A 822 -15.16 32.10 -26.52
C GLY A 822 -14.69 31.18 -27.65
N SER A 823 -13.42 30.76 -27.67
CA SER A 823 -12.85 29.82 -28.63
C SER A 823 -12.74 28.42 -28.05
N THR A 824 -13.02 27.38 -28.85
CA THR A 824 -12.66 25.98 -28.54
C THR A 824 -11.23 25.62 -28.99
N ASP A 825 -10.66 26.44 -29.87
CA ASP A 825 -9.29 26.32 -30.38
C ASP A 825 -8.31 27.08 -29.48
N PRO A 826 -7.01 26.74 -29.50
CA PRO A 826 -5.99 27.45 -28.74
C PRO A 826 -6.02 28.96 -28.95
N ILE A 827 -5.77 29.72 -27.89
CA ILE A 827 -5.77 31.18 -27.91
C ILE A 827 -4.39 31.74 -27.54
N GLN A 828 -4.09 32.95 -27.98
CA GLN A 828 -2.91 33.71 -27.54
C GLN A 828 -3.32 34.91 -26.70
N VAL A 829 -2.60 35.16 -25.60
CA VAL A 829 -2.75 36.34 -24.73
C VAL A 829 -1.39 36.87 -24.28
N GLU A 830 -1.35 38.09 -23.75
CA GLU A 830 -0.13 38.63 -23.10
C GLU A 830 -0.04 38.24 -21.61
N GLN A 831 1.17 38.24 -21.06
CA GLN A 831 1.45 38.04 -19.64
C GLN A 831 0.60 38.98 -18.78
N GLY A 832 -0.12 38.41 -17.80
CA GLY A 832 -1.02 39.16 -16.92
C GLY A 832 -2.36 39.55 -17.55
N GLN A 833 -2.62 39.27 -18.84
CA GLN A 833 -3.93 39.46 -19.45
C GLN A 833 -4.93 38.42 -18.94
N ASN A 834 -6.18 38.84 -18.78
CA ASN A 834 -7.25 37.95 -18.38
C ASN A 834 -7.61 36.96 -19.50
N VAL A 835 -7.79 35.71 -19.11
CA VAL A 835 -8.36 34.61 -19.90
C VAL A 835 -9.68 34.22 -19.25
N GLU A 836 -10.75 34.23 -20.03
CA GLU A 836 -12.08 33.80 -19.61
C GLU A 836 -12.36 32.40 -20.14
N PHE A 837 -12.25 31.42 -19.24
CA PHE A 837 -12.75 30.08 -19.49
C PHE A 837 -14.26 30.02 -19.27
N ALA A 838 -14.99 29.32 -20.15
CA ALA A 838 -16.43 29.12 -20.02
C ALA A 838 -16.85 27.74 -20.53
N TYR A 839 -17.87 27.15 -19.90
CA TYR A 839 -18.44 25.87 -20.32
C TYR A 839 -19.96 25.90 -20.43
N VAL A 840 -20.49 24.99 -21.25
CA VAL A 840 -21.91 24.64 -21.31
C VAL A 840 -22.05 23.17 -20.94
N GLY A 841 -22.79 22.90 -19.87
CA GLY A 841 -23.12 21.56 -19.41
C GLY A 841 -24.56 21.16 -19.77
N ARG A 842 -25.13 20.21 -19.04
CA ARG A 842 -26.53 19.75 -19.22
C ARG A 842 -27.44 20.39 -18.17
N PRO A 843 -28.67 20.83 -18.52
CA PRO A 843 -29.54 21.57 -17.61
C PRO A 843 -30.24 20.72 -16.53
N ASP A 844 -30.30 19.41 -16.72
CA ASP A 844 -30.95 18.42 -15.84
C ASP A 844 -29.94 17.62 -15.01
N ALA A 845 -28.71 18.10 -14.86
CA ALA A 845 -27.69 17.47 -14.02
C ALA A 845 -28.09 17.51 -12.53
N ASP A 846 -28.74 18.59 -12.11
CA ASP A 846 -29.13 18.80 -10.71
C ASP A 846 -30.54 18.26 -10.43
N GLY A 847 -30.82 17.87 -9.19
CA GLY A 847 -32.12 17.30 -8.79
C GLY A 847 -32.24 16.96 -7.30
N MET A 848 -33.30 16.24 -6.92
CA MET A 848 -33.58 15.80 -5.55
C MET A 848 -33.74 14.29 -5.48
N VAL A 849 -32.91 13.63 -4.67
CA VAL A 849 -32.93 12.18 -4.45
C VAL A 849 -33.14 11.89 -2.97
N SER A 850 -33.59 10.68 -2.61
CA SER A 850 -33.55 10.22 -1.23
C SER A 850 -32.14 10.28 -0.66
N ARG A 851 -32.04 10.46 0.64
CA ARG A 851 -30.77 10.52 1.36
C ARG A 851 -30.33 9.13 1.80
N GLY A 852 -29.30 8.58 1.17
CA GLY A 852 -28.69 7.34 1.64
C GLY A 852 -27.79 7.56 2.86
N ILE A 853 -27.39 6.44 3.47
CA ILE A 853 -26.32 6.40 4.49
C ILE A 853 -25.19 5.48 4.04
N GLN A 854 -23.95 5.85 4.31
CA GLN A 854 -22.80 4.99 4.10
C GLN A 854 -22.50 4.22 5.40
N ILE A 855 -22.48 2.89 5.34
CA ILE A 855 -22.18 2.06 6.52
C ILE A 855 -20.69 1.73 6.66
N SER A 856 -19.91 1.79 5.58
CA SER A 856 -18.46 1.51 5.57
C SER A 856 -18.12 0.18 6.25
N THR A 857 -17.36 0.15 7.36
CA THR A 857 -17.09 -1.08 8.12
C THR A 857 -18.04 -1.36 9.28
N ASN A 858 -18.93 -0.43 9.60
CA ASN A 858 -19.91 -0.55 10.67
C ASN A 858 -21.16 -1.30 10.17
N ALA A 859 -22.14 -1.47 11.07
CA ALA A 859 -23.42 -2.08 10.71
C ALA A 859 -24.57 -1.15 11.03
N PHE A 860 -25.53 -0.98 10.13
CA PHE A 860 -26.75 -0.25 10.42
C PHE A 860 -27.85 -1.19 10.91
N GLY A 861 -28.61 -0.77 11.92
CA GLY A 861 -29.77 -1.54 12.35
C GLY A 861 -30.27 -1.13 13.72
N PHE A 862 -30.80 -2.08 14.49
CA PHE A 862 -31.49 -1.80 15.76
C PHE A 862 -31.36 -2.94 16.79
N PRO A 863 -31.42 -2.63 18.10
CA PRO A 863 -31.53 -3.64 19.15
C PRO A 863 -32.96 -4.18 19.19
N VAL A 864 -33.09 -5.51 19.25
CA VAL A 864 -34.40 -6.15 19.19
C VAL A 864 -35.19 -6.02 20.50
N SER A 865 -34.54 -5.63 21.60
CA SER A 865 -35.19 -5.31 22.88
C SER A 865 -36.26 -4.22 22.79
N GLN A 866 -36.26 -3.42 21.73
CA GLN A 866 -37.27 -2.38 21.51
C GLN A 866 -38.63 -2.96 21.09
N PHE A 867 -38.65 -4.21 20.59
CA PHE A 867 -39.85 -4.88 20.14
C PHE A 867 -40.31 -5.89 21.19
N ASN A 868 -41.61 -5.95 21.45
CA ASN A 868 -42.23 -6.94 22.35
C ASN A 868 -42.32 -8.32 21.66
N TRP A 869 -41.25 -8.75 20.99
CA TRP A 869 -41.18 -10.00 20.27
C TRP A 869 -40.85 -11.16 21.21
N PRO A 870 -41.47 -12.34 21.03
CA PRO A 870 -41.19 -13.50 21.85
C PRO A 870 -39.78 -14.04 21.54
N SER A 871 -39.00 -14.31 22.59
CA SER A 871 -37.65 -14.89 22.50
C SER A 871 -37.62 -16.31 21.90
N SER A 872 -38.80 -16.94 21.71
CA SER A 872 -38.94 -18.16 20.92
C SER A 872 -38.67 -17.95 19.42
N GLY A 873 -38.53 -16.69 18.99
CA GLY A 873 -38.32 -16.31 17.60
C GLY A 873 -39.45 -16.80 16.72
N THR A 874 -40.70 -16.59 17.13
CA THR A 874 -41.91 -17.06 16.43
C THR A 874 -42.74 -15.93 15.83
N GLN A 875 -42.25 -14.69 15.89
CA GLN A 875 -42.91 -13.53 15.31
C GLN A 875 -42.64 -13.48 13.81
N PRO A 876 -43.66 -13.53 12.93
CA PRO A 876 -43.50 -13.16 11.53
C PRO A 876 -42.98 -11.74 11.40
N PHE A 877 -41.97 -11.55 10.56
CA PHE A 877 -41.44 -10.25 10.24
C PHE A 877 -40.88 -10.23 8.82
N THR A 878 -40.76 -9.03 8.26
CA THR A 878 -40.02 -8.80 7.01
C THR A 878 -39.08 -7.63 7.23
N LEU A 879 -37.82 -7.79 6.83
CA LEU A 879 -36.87 -6.70 6.76
C LEU A 879 -36.62 -6.40 5.28
N ALA A 880 -36.82 -5.15 4.86
CA ALA A 880 -36.61 -4.71 3.48
C ALA A 880 -35.76 -3.44 3.44
N PHE A 881 -34.86 -3.31 2.48
CA PHE A 881 -34.01 -2.12 2.32
C PHE A 881 -33.35 -2.09 0.94
N TRP A 882 -33.00 -0.88 0.51
CA TRP A 882 -32.11 -0.65 -0.64
C TRP A 882 -30.65 -0.63 -0.19
N PHE A 883 -29.76 -1.19 -1.00
CA PHE A 883 -28.32 -1.11 -0.78
C PHE A 883 -27.53 -1.05 -2.09
N ASN A 884 -26.39 -0.38 -2.05
CA ASN A 884 -25.43 -0.27 -3.15
C ASN A 884 -24.06 -0.68 -2.65
N ILE A 885 -23.47 -1.72 -3.24
CA ILE A 885 -22.15 -2.19 -2.84
C ILE A 885 -21.10 -1.28 -3.47
N ASN A 886 -20.38 -0.49 -2.67
CA ASN A 886 -19.32 0.38 -3.18
C ASN A 886 -18.11 -0.45 -3.62
N ASN A 887 -17.76 -1.47 -2.83
CA ASN A 887 -16.63 -2.35 -3.09
C ASN A 887 -16.85 -3.73 -2.45
N LEU A 888 -16.57 -4.81 -3.19
CA LEU A 888 -16.72 -6.19 -2.73
C LEU A 888 -15.36 -6.87 -2.61
N ASN A 889 -14.81 -6.89 -1.39
CA ASN A 889 -13.55 -7.57 -1.06
C ASN A 889 -13.80 -8.65 0.02
N PRO A 890 -14.28 -9.84 -0.38
CA PRO A 890 -14.74 -10.85 0.56
C PRO A 890 -13.60 -11.43 1.41
N GLY A 891 -13.89 -11.70 2.68
CA GLY A 891 -13.02 -12.50 3.53
C GLY A 891 -13.06 -13.98 3.13
N LEU A 892 -12.39 -14.85 3.90
CA LEU A 892 -12.37 -16.30 3.65
C LEU A 892 -13.77 -16.93 3.59
N GLU A 893 -14.71 -16.42 4.37
CA GLU A 893 -16.10 -16.88 4.43
C GLU A 893 -17.09 -15.92 3.74
N GLY A 894 -16.58 -14.90 3.02
CA GLY A 894 -17.40 -13.91 2.32
C GLY A 894 -17.44 -12.53 2.99
N THR A 895 -18.47 -11.75 2.67
CA THR A 895 -18.77 -10.43 3.21
C THR A 895 -20.09 -10.52 3.98
N ASN A 896 -20.10 -10.09 5.25
CA ASN A 896 -21.29 -10.15 6.09
C ASN A 896 -22.31 -9.08 5.64
N LEU A 897 -23.44 -9.52 5.08
CA LEU A 897 -24.49 -8.65 4.53
C LEU A 897 -25.56 -8.34 5.59
N LEU A 898 -26.12 -9.36 6.25
CA LEU A 898 -27.20 -9.18 7.22
C LEU A 898 -27.11 -10.23 8.32
N ALA A 899 -27.22 -9.83 9.59
CA ALA A 899 -27.20 -10.78 10.70
C ALA A 899 -28.12 -10.36 11.86
N LEU A 900 -28.59 -11.38 12.61
CA LEU A 900 -29.23 -11.20 13.91
C LEU A 900 -28.35 -11.84 14.98
N LEU A 901 -27.60 -11.04 15.74
CA LEU A 901 -26.58 -11.54 16.67
C LEU A 901 -26.41 -10.66 17.91
N SER A 902 -25.67 -11.17 18.91
CA SER A 902 -25.31 -10.41 20.11
C SER A 902 -23.79 -10.45 20.35
N PRO A 903 -23.13 -9.30 20.58
CA PRO A 903 -21.71 -9.25 20.87
C PRO A 903 -21.39 -9.74 22.29
N SER A 904 -22.40 -9.92 23.15
CA SER A 904 -22.24 -10.42 24.52
C SER A 904 -22.11 -11.94 24.61
N ASP A 905 -22.41 -12.66 23.54
CA ASP A 905 -22.33 -14.12 23.53
C ASP A 905 -20.86 -14.59 23.49
N GLY A 906 -20.57 -15.79 23.98
CA GLY A 906 -19.23 -16.35 23.89
C GLY A 906 -18.89 -16.79 22.47
N TRP A 907 -17.65 -16.61 22.03
CA TRP A 907 -17.18 -17.15 20.75
C TRP A 907 -17.47 -18.67 20.68
N PRO A 908 -17.97 -19.20 19.54
CA PRO A 908 -18.19 -18.53 18.25
C PRO A 908 -19.59 -17.91 18.09
N MET A 909 -20.44 -17.97 19.12
CA MET A 909 -21.85 -17.54 19.03
C MET A 909 -22.01 -16.03 18.85
N SER A 910 -21.06 -15.24 19.33
CA SER A 910 -20.97 -13.78 19.09
C SER A 910 -20.92 -13.39 17.61
N ASP A 911 -20.55 -14.34 16.74
CA ASP A 911 -20.32 -14.14 15.32
C ASP A 911 -21.30 -14.96 14.46
N TRP A 912 -21.90 -16.01 15.02
CA TRP A 912 -22.94 -16.81 14.35
C TRP A 912 -24.36 -16.31 14.65
N GLY A 913 -24.61 -15.74 15.83
CA GLY A 913 -25.94 -15.25 16.20
C GLY A 913 -27.07 -16.29 16.06
N TYR A 914 -28.24 -15.82 15.61
CA TYR A 914 -29.43 -16.59 15.27
C TYR A 914 -29.51 -16.90 13.77
N PHE A 915 -29.26 -15.91 12.92
CA PHE A 915 -29.02 -16.11 11.50
C PHE A 915 -27.97 -15.12 11.02
N TRP A 916 -27.33 -15.45 9.90
CA TRP A 916 -26.46 -14.56 9.17
C TRP A 916 -26.60 -14.81 7.66
N CYS A 917 -26.36 -13.78 6.88
CA CYS A 917 -26.42 -13.76 5.43
C CYS A 917 -25.12 -13.17 4.92
N ASP A 918 -24.39 -13.94 4.12
CA ASP A 918 -23.09 -13.56 3.58
C ASP A 918 -23.17 -13.45 2.04
N ILE A 919 -22.40 -12.53 1.47
CA ILE A 919 -22.01 -12.56 0.05
C ILE A 919 -20.72 -13.37 -0.03
N LEU A 920 -20.77 -14.54 -0.64
CA LEU A 920 -19.65 -15.48 -0.72
C LEU A 920 -18.51 -14.93 -1.60
N PRO A 921 -17.30 -15.51 -1.52
CA PRO A 921 -16.17 -15.12 -2.38
C PRO A 921 -16.44 -15.26 -3.89
N ASP A 922 -17.40 -16.12 -4.27
CA ASP A 922 -17.91 -16.31 -5.62
C ASP A 922 -19.19 -15.49 -5.89
N ASN A 923 -19.44 -14.45 -5.09
CA ASN A 923 -20.53 -13.48 -5.22
C ASN A 923 -21.96 -14.04 -5.02
N ARG A 924 -22.11 -15.31 -4.66
CA ARG A 924 -23.40 -15.92 -4.32
C ARG A 924 -23.89 -15.48 -2.94
N ILE A 925 -25.20 -15.49 -2.73
CA ILE A 925 -25.80 -15.24 -1.41
C ILE A 925 -25.85 -16.54 -0.62
N LYS A 926 -25.41 -16.50 0.64
CA LYS A 926 -25.56 -17.58 1.61
C LYS A 926 -26.31 -17.12 2.85
N LEU A 927 -27.51 -17.63 3.06
CA LEU A 927 -28.28 -17.45 4.28
C LEU A 927 -28.15 -18.70 5.17
N VAL A 928 -27.78 -18.51 6.44
CA VAL A 928 -27.76 -19.59 7.42
C VAL A 928 -28.66 -19.25 8.60
N ILE A 929 -29.59 -20.14 8.91
CA ILE A 929 -30.41 -20.08 10.13
C ILE A 929 -29.94 -21.15 11.10
N ARG A 930 -29.47 -20.72 12.27
CA ARG A 930 -28.85 -21.58 13.26
C ARG A 930 -29.84 -22.59 13.83
N SER A 931 -29.42 -23.85 13.98
CA SER A 931 -30.17 -24.92 14.64
C SER A 931 -29.64 -25.19 16.07
N THR A 932 -30.27 -26.08 16.84
CA THR A 932 -29.78 -26.49 18.17
C THR A 932 -28.46 -27.27 18.07
N GLY A 933 -27.32 -26.57 18.02
CA GLY A 933 -25.97 -27.16 17.92
C GLY A 933 -24.95 -26.21 17.28
N ALA A 934 -23.81 -26.77 16.82
CA ALA A 934 -22.81 -26.08 16.01
C ALA A 934 -23.12 -26.14 14.49
N THR A 935 -24.37 -26.43 14.13
CA THR A 935 -24.85 -26.58 12.74
C THR A 935 -26.03 -25.65 12.46
N GLY A 936 -26.18 -25.19 11.22
CA GLY A 936 -27.31 -24.38 10.74
C GLY A 936 -27.98 -24.98 9.51
N ASN A 937 -29.18 -24.52 9.18
CA ASN A 937 -29.80 -24.78 7.89
C ASN A 937 -29.32 -23.69 6.93
N THR A 938 -28.83 -24.10 5.77
CA THR A 938 -28.17 -23.22 4.81
C THR A 938 -28.97 -23.14 3.52
N LEU A 939 -29.13 -21.93 3.01
CA LEU A 939 -29.57 -21.63 1.65
C LEU A 939 -28.43 -20.93 0.93
N GLU A 940 -27.91 -21.55 -0.11
CA GLU A 940 -27.03 -20.90 -1.09
C GLU A 940 -27.86 -20.63 -2.34
N ILE A 941 -27.77 -19.41 -2.86
CA ILE A 941 -28.54 -18.95 -4.01
C ILE A 941 -27.60 -18.90 -5.22
N ASP A 942 -27.88 -19.75 -6.20
CA ASP A 942 -27.13 -19.81 -7.46
C ASP A 942 -27.80 -18.95 -8.56
N GLY A 943 -27.03 -18.54 -9.57
CA GLY A 943 -27.54 -17.81 -10.73
C GLY A 943 -27.95 -16.36 -10.47
N PHE A 944 -27.46 -15.78 -9.37
CA PHE A 944 -27.61 -14.37 -9.03
C PHE A 944 -26.29 -13.87 -8.42
N GLU A 945 -25.77 -12.77 -8.96
CA GLU A 945 -24.52 -12.12 -8.51
C GLU A 945 -24.74 -10.61 -8.36
N PHE A 946 -24.07 -10.00 -7.38
CA PHE A 946 -24.14 -8.55 -7.19
C PHE A 946 -23.08 -7.82 -8.03
N THR A 947 -23.47 -6.70 -8.61
CA THR A 947 -22.56 -5.77 -9.27
C THR A 947 -22.28 -4.60 -8.34
N THR A 948 -21.00 -4.25 -8.16
CA THR A 948 -20.62 -3.03 -7.43
C THR A 948 -21.13 -1.78 -8.13
N GLY A 949 -21.51 -0.75 -7.38
CA GLY A 949 -22.08 0.49 -7.93
C GLY A 949 -23.54 0.38 -8.37
N THR A 950 -24.16 -0.81 -8.33
CA THR A 950 -25.58 -1.02 -8.65
C THR A 950 -26.43 -1.05 -7.38
N TRP A 951 -27.60 -0.38 -7.40
CA TRP A 951 -28.57 -0.43 -6.30
C TRP A 951 -29.44 -1.68 -6.37
N TYR A 952 -29.56 -2.40 -5.24
CA TYR A 952 -30.42 -3.57 -5.08
C TYR A 952 -31.38 -3.37 -3.93
N HIS A 953 -32.62 -3.82 -4.09
CA HIS A 953 -33.57 -3.93 -2.98
C HIS A 953 -33.59 -5.36 -2.47
N MET A 954 -33.27 -5.58 -1.20
CA MET A 954 -33.38 -6.88 -0.55
C MET A 954 -34.58 -6.91 0.37
N ALA A 955 -35.34 -8.01 0.37
CA ALA A 955 -36.28 -8.32 1.44
C ALA A 955 -36.07 -9.75 1.99
N LEU A 956 -35.89 -9.86 3.30
CA LEU A 956 -35.89 -11.13 4.02
C LEU A 956 -37.26 -11.32 4.70
N VAL A 957 -38.06 -12.22 4.16
CA VAL A 957 -39.40 -12.56 4.67
C VAL A 957 -39.32 -13.78 5.57
N MET A 958 -39.67 -13.63 6.84
CA MET A 958 -39.72 -14.71 7.83
C MET A 958 -41.17 -15.07 8.15
N ASP A 959 -41.64 -16.21 7.63
CA ASP A 959 -43.00 -16.72 7.84
C ASP A 959 -43.03 -17.87 8.86
N TYR A 960 -43.70 -17.62 10.00
CA TYR A 960 -43.86 -18.58 11.09
C TYR A 960 -45.20 -19.31 11.09
N THR A 961 -46.07 -19.08 10.12
CA THR A 961 -47.38 -19.73 10.05
C THR A 961 -47.32 -21.17 9.52
N ASN A 962 -46.29 -21.54 8.74
CA ASN A 962 -46.11 -22.88 8.17
C ASN A 962 -44.63 -23.32 8.14
N ARG A 963 -44.14 -24.06 9.16
CA ARG A 963 -42.77 -24.68 9.19
C ARG A 963 -41.56 -23.72 9.23
N ARG A 964 -41.77 -22.44 9.58
CA ARG A 964 -40.72 -21.41 9.71
C ARG A 964 -39.88 -21.29 8.44
N VAL A 965 -40.41 -20.54 7.48
CA VAL A 965 -39.78 -20.35 6.17
C VAL A 965 -39.10 -18.99 6.14
N ALA A 966 -37.84 -18.97 5.71
CA ALA A 966 -37.18 -17.75 5.28
C ALA A 966 -37.19 -17.68 3.75
N THR A 967 -37.67 -16.57 3.19
CA THR A 967 -37.64 -16.30 1.76
C THR A 967 -36.83 -15.05 1.51
N VAL A 968 -35.88 -15.11 0.58
CA VAL A 968 -35.06 -13.98 0.15
C VAL A 968 -35.61 -13.47 -1.18
N TYR A 969 -35.89 -12.17 -1.22
CA TYR A 969 -36.25 -11.45 -2.44
C TYR A 969 -35.16 -10.44 -2.78
N ILE A 970 -34.84 -10.32 -4.06
CA ILE A 970 -33.99 -9.26 -4.60
C ILE A 970 -34.75 -8.57 -5.73
N ASN A 971 -34.82 -7.23 -5.70
CA ASN A 971 -35.54 -6.39 -6.66
C ASN A 971 -36.98 -6.87 -6.89
N GLY A 972 -37.70 -7.20 -5.81
CA GLY A 972 -39.08 -7.66 -5.85
C GLY A 972 -39.28 -9.14 -6.21
N LYS A 973 -38.22 -9.86 -6.61
CA LYS A 973 -38.30 -11.24 -7.08
C LYS A 973 -37.79 -12.24 -6.05
N GLU A 974 -38.54 -13.32 -5.83
CA GLU A 974 -38.08 -14.45 -4.99
C GLU A 974 -36.85 -15.11 -5.63
N VAL A 975 -35.73 -15.12 -4.91
CA VAL A 975 -34.47 -15.73 -5.36
C VAL A 975 -34.11 -17.00 -4.59
N GLY A 976 -34.68 -17.21 -3.40
CA GLY A 976 -34.43 -18.41 -2.64
C GLY A 976 -35.32 -18.57 -1.42
N ARG A 977 -35.50 -19.82 -0.98
CA ARG A 977 -36.40 -20.19 0.11
C ARG A 977 -35.83 -21.32 0.96
N LEU A 978 -35.90 -21.18 2.27
CA LEU A 978 -35.36 -22.12 3.26
C LEU A 978 -36.42 -22.49 4.30
N GLU A 979 -36.74 -23.79 4.42
CA GLU A 979 -37.54 -24.30 5.55
C GLU A 979 -36.64 -24.59 6.75
N CYS A 980 -37.01 -24.09 7.94
CA CYS A 980 -36.24 -24.29 9.16
C CYS A 980 -37.12 -24.73 10.33
N PRO A 981 -37.43 -26.03 10.48
CA PRO A 981 -38.43 -26.48 11.46
C PRO A 981 -38.01 -26.32 12.93
N SER A 982 -36.70 -26.20 13.24
CA SER A 982 -36.16 -26.17 14.62
C SER A 982 -34.98 -25.19 14.81
N PRO A 983 -35.16 -23.88 14.62
CA PRO A 983 -34.08 -22.92 14.78
C PRO A 983 -33.80 -22.65 16.27
N TYR A 984 -32.61 -22.14 16.53
CA TYR A 984 -32.16 -21.67 17.83
C TYR A 984 -33.10 -20.58 18.40
N SER A 985 -33.13 -20.36 19.72
CA SER A 985 -33.89 -19.25 20.31
C SER A 985 -32.99 -18.06 20.57
N TRP A 986 -33.38 -16.87 20.14
CA TRP A 986 -32.60 -15.64 20.34
C TRP A 986 -33.11 -14.85 21.56
N GLN A 987 -32.30 -13.91 22.06
CA GLN A 987 -32.58 -13.15 23.27
C GLN A 987 -32.85 -11.68 22.95
N SER A 988 -33.53 -10.96 23.83
CA SER A 988 -33.80 -9.52 23.63
C SER A 988 -32.53 -8.65 23.52
N SER A 989 -31.37 -9.15 23.94
CA SER A 989 -30.06 -8.48 23.79
C SER A 989 -29.52 -8.46 22.35
N TYR A 990 -30.15 -9.16 21.41
CA TYR A 990 -29.67 -9.28 20.03
C TYR A 990 -29.94 -7.99 19.25
N TYR A 991 -29.14 -7.79 18.20
CA TYR A 991 -29.26 -6.70 17.23
C TYR A 991 -29.53 -7.29 15.85
N MET A 992 -30.44 -6.66 15.12
CA MET A 992 -30.60 -6.87 13.67
C MET A 992 -29.72 -5.86 12.96
N LEU A 993 -28.79 -6.32 12.12
CA LEU A 993 -27.71 -5.52 11.57
C LEU A 993 -27.46 -5.84 10.09
N VAL A 994 -27.40 -4.81 9.25
CA VAL A 994 -26.87 -4.88 7.88
C VAL A 994 -25.42 -4.37 7.90
N GLY A 995 -24.50 -5.22 7.45
CA GLY A 995 -23.06 -4.98 7.49
C GLY A 995 -22.37 -5.36 8.80
N GLY A 996 -21.19 -4.79 9.03
CA GLY A 996 -20.31 -5.07 10.18
C GLY A 996 -19.37 -6.27 9.99
N THR A 997 -18.25 -6.27 10.71
CA THR A 997 -17.24 -7.34 10.68
C THR A 997 -17.69 -8.55 11.49
N ALA A 998 -17.38 -9.76 11.00
CA ALA A 998 -17.45 -11.00 11.76
C ALA A 998 -16.19 -11.84 11.48
N ALA A 999 -15.90 -12.84 12.33
CA ALA A 999 -14.76 -13.74 12.09
C ALA A 999 -14.78 -14.31 10.65
N ASN A 1000 -13.62 -14.27 9.98
CA ASN A 1000 -13.40 -14.69 8.59
C ASN A 1000 -14.21 -13.97 7.51
N ARG A 1001 -15.02 -12.96 7.86
CA ARG A 1001 -15.90 -12.23 6.94
C ARG A 1001 -15.55 -10.75 6.91
N ALA A 1002 -15.45 -10.21 5.71
CA ALA A 1002 -15.26 -8.78 5.52
C ALA A 1002 -16.52 -8.00 5.91
N SER A 1003 -16.36 -6.74 6.33
CA SER A 1003 -17.49 -5.82 6.41
C SER A 1003 -18.01 -5.47 5.01
N LEU A 1004 -19.32 -5.29 4.92
CA LEU A 1004 -19.96 -4.75 3.73
C LEU A 1004 -19.72 -3.25 3.59
N ASP A 1005 -18.88 -2.85 2.64
CA ASP A 1005 -18.77 -1.46 2.21
C ASP A 1005 -19.91 -1.14 1.24
N ALA A 1006 -20.97 -0.56 1.79
CA ALA A 1006 -22.17 -0.22 1.03
C ALA A 1006 -22.81 1.09 1.50
N ASN A 1007 -23.66 1.62 0.62
CA ASN A 1007 -24.66 2.63 0.94
C ASN A 1007 -26.00 1.93 1.17
N LEU A 1008 -26.81 2.42 2.11
CA LEU A 1008 -28.15 1.94 2.40
C LEU A 1008 -29.17 3.06 2.22
N ASP A 1009 -30.39 2.67 1.87
CA ASP A 1009 -31.52 3.58 1.79
C ASP A 1009 -32.82 2.84 2.16
N GLU A 1010 -33.85 3.59 2.55
CA GLU A 1010 -35.22 3.09 2.75
C GLU A 1010 -35.32 1.82 3.62
N PHE A 1011 -34.81 1.88 4.85
CA PHE A 1011 -34.74 0.70 5.72
C PHE A 1011 -36.07 0.45 6.44
N GLN A 1012 -36.70 -0.69 6.17
CA GLN A 1012 -38.09 -1.00 6.51
C GLN A 1012 -38.22 -2.29 7.31
N LEU A 1013 -38.97 -2.23 8.42
CA LEU A 1013 -39.31 -3.37 9.27
C LEU A 1013 -40.83 -3.55 9.37
N TYR A 1014 -41.29 -4.72 8.95
CA TYR A 1014 -42.67 -5.14 9.02
C TYR A 1014 -42.89 -6.21 10.10
N ASP A 1015 -44.03 -6.17 10.80
CA ASP A 1015 -44.42 -7.17 11.82
C ASP A 1015 -45.23 -8.35 11.26
N LYS A 1016 -45.11 -8.59 9.95
CA LYS A 1016 -45.71 -9.71 9.23
C LYS A 1016 -44.75 -10.28 8.17
N ALA A 1017 -45.07 -11.48 7.68
CA ALA A 1017 -44.53 -11.97 6.42
C ALA A 1017 -45.27 -11.29 5.26
N LEU A 1018 -44.54 -10.54 4.41
CA LEU A 1018 -45.11 -9.89 3.23
C LEU A 1018 -45.41 -10.90 2.11
N SER A 1019 -46.46 -10.65 1.33
CA SER A 1019 -46.65 -11.32 0.02
C SER A 1019 -45.69 -10.78 -1.03
N ALA A 1020 -45.58 -11.44 -2.19
CA ALA A 1020 -44.75 -10.96 -3.30
C ALA A 1020 -45.12 -9.53 -3.75
N ASP A 1021 -46.41 -9.25 -3.94
CA ASP A 1021 -46.89 -7.90 -4.31
C ASP A 1021 -46.56 -6.84 -3.23
N GLU A 1022 -46.57 -7.24 -1.95
CA GLU A 1022 -46.20 -6.34 -0.86
C GLU A 1022 -44.68 -6.10 -0.79
N VAL A 1023 -43.86 -7.09 -1.17
CA VAL A 1023 -42.41 -6.91 -1.32
C VAL A 1023 -42.08 -6.01 -2.51
N GLU A 1024 -42.81 -6.12 -3.61
CA GLU A 1024 -42.68 -5.18 -4.74
C GLU A 1024 -43.08 -3.76 -4.31
N ALA A 1025 -44.15 -3.62 -3.54
CA ALA A 1025 -44.56 -2.33 -3.00
C ALA A 1025 -43.51 -1.70 -2.07
N SER A 1026 -42.78 -2.51 -1.28
CA SER A 1026 -41.75 -2.01 -0.35
C SER A 1026 -40.55 -1.37 -1.03
N MET A 1027 -40.37 -1.56 -2.35
CA MET A 1027 -39.32 -0.92 -3.13
C MET A 1027 -39.52 0.59 -3.31
N ASN A 1028 -40.71 1.11 -3.01
CA ASN A 1028 -41.06 2.52 -3.16
C ASN A 1028 -40.97 3.26 -1.82
N HIS A 1029 -40.81 4.58 -1.90
CA HIS A 1029 -40.93 5.45 -0.74
C HIS A 1029 -42.38 5.57 -0.25
N PHE A 1030 -42.58 5.57 1.06
CA PHE A 1030 -43.89 5.74 1.68
C PHE A 1030 -44.04 7.09 2.37
N SER A 1031 -44.92 7.94 1.84
CA SER A 1031 -45.34 9.14 2.57
C SER A 1031 -46.09 8.77 3.85
N GLN A 1032 -46.07 9.67 4.84
CA GLN A 1032 -46.79 9.48 6.12
C GLN A 1032 -48.29 9.16 5.95
N SER A 1033 -48.90 9.58 4.84
CA SER A 1033 -50.32 9.34 4.55
C SER A 1033 -50.62 7.97 3.93
N GLN A 1034 -49.58 7.24 3.51
CA GLN A 1034 -49.66 5.99 2.75
C GLN A 1034 -48.95 4.81 3.45
N LEU A 1035 -48.50 5.00 4.70
CA LEU A 1035 -47.80 3.96 5.46
C LEU A 1035 -48.68 2.72 5.68
N PRO A 1036 -48.22 1.51 5.30
CA PRO A 1036 -48.89 0.27 5.66
C PRO A 1036 -48.95 0.11 7.19
N GLU A 1037 -50.08 -0.36 7.74
CA GLU A 1037 -50.23 -0.57 9.20
C GLU A 1037 -49.18 -1.54 9.77
N SER A 1038 -48.71 -2.49 8.95
CA SER A 1038 -47.68 -3.45 9.32
C SER A 1038 -46.25 -2.89 9.27
N LEU A 1039 -46.02 -1.71 8.69
CA LEU A 1039 -44.70 -1.08 8.62
C LEU A 1039 -44.38 -0.39 9.95
N ILE A 1040 -44.00 -1.21 10.94
CA ILE A 1040 -43.84 -0.77 12.33
C ILE A 1040 -42.58 0.06 12.56
N GLY A 1041 -41.53 -0.15 11.77
CA GLY A 1041 -40.28 0.61 11.79
C GLY A 1041 -39.89 1.00 10.37
N TYR A 1042 -39.58 2.28 10.15
CA TYR A 1042 -39.18 2.77 8.83
C TYR A 1042 -38.19 3.92 9.01
N TRP A 1043 -37.04 3.82 8.34
CA TRP A 1043 -35.99 4.82 8.35
C TRP A 1043 -35.67 5.18 6.91
N ASP A 1044 -36.29 6.27 6.45
CA ASP A 1044 -36.11 6.91 5.14
C ASP A 1044 -34.88 7.83 5.10
N PHE A 1045 -34.23 8.03 6.25
CA PHE A 1045 -33.04 8.88 6.44
C PHE A 1045 -33.23 10.38 6.13
N GLU A 1046 -34.45 10.83 5.85
CA GLU A 1046 -34.76 12.25 5.58
C GLU A 1046 -34.81 13.12 6.86
N ASN A 1047 -34.59 12.52 8.03
CA ASN A 1047 -34.53 13.22 9.33
C ASN A 1047 -33.12 13.20 9.92
N GLU A 1048 -32.75 14.26 10.64
CA GLU A 1048 -31.51 14.31 11.39
C GLU A 1048 -31.53 13.37 12.61
N PRO A 1049 -30.41 12.69 12.94
CA PRO A 1049 -30.31 11.88 14.14
C PRO A 1049 -30.33 12.74 15.40
N GLY A 1050 -30.69 12.14 16.54
CA GLY A 1050 -30.57 12.79 17.84
C GLY A 1050 -29.11 12.98 18.26
N SER A 1051 -28.87 13.77 19.31
CA SER A 1051 -27.52 13.95 19.90
C SER A 1051 -26.93 12.67 20.52
N ASP A 1052 -27.74 11.62 20.62
CA ASP A 1052 -27.38 10.26 21.02
C ASP A 1052 -26.94 9.39 19.84
N ASN A 1053 -26.84 9.96 18.63
CA ASN A 1053 -26.62 9.27 17.36
C ASN A 1053 -27.71 8.25 17.04
N LEU A 1054 -28.93 8.41 17.58
CA LEU A 1054 -30.06 7.54 17.28
C LEU A 1054 -31.01 8.21 16.29
N LEU A 1055 -31.33 7.49 15.22
CA LEU A 1055 -32.33 7.90 14.25
C LEU A 1055 -33.69 7.30 14.59
N ARG A 1056 -34.71 8.15 14.69
CA ARG A 1056 -36.08 7.75 15.04
C ARG A 1056 -36.85 7.29 13.81
N SER A 1057 -37.64 6.25 13.97
CA SER A 1057 -38.50 5.71 12.92
C SER A 1057 -39.58 6.71 12.50
N VAL A 1058 -39.81 6.80 11.20
CA VAL A 1058 -40.94 7.50 10.58
C VAL A 1058 -42.12 6.56 10.29
N GLY A 1059 -41.99 5.26 10.61
CA GLY A 1059 -43.05 4.26 10.45
C GLY A 1059 -44.20 4.44 11.45
N VAL A 1060 -45.06 3.42 11.55
CA VAL A 1060 -46.24 3.47 12.43
C VAL A 1060 -45.85 3.74 13.89
N ASN A 1061 -44.72 3.19 14.36
CA ASN A 1061 -44.19 3.48 15.68
C ASN A 1061 -42.94 4.39 15.62
N LYS A 1062 -43.12 5.63 16.05
CA LYS A 1062 -42.08 6.68 16.05
C LYS A 1062 -41.12 6.62 17.23
N ASN A 1063 -41.34 5.70 18.17
CA ASN A 1063 -40.45 5.50 19.32
C ASN A 1063 -39.30 4.55 19.02
N TYR A 1064 -39.37 3.77 17.94
CA TYR A 1064 -38.28 2.88 17.55
C TYR A 1064 -37.10 3.67 17.02
N THR A 1065 -35.90 3.20 17.33
CA THR A 1065 -34.65 3.83 16.93
C THR A 1065 -33.70 2.86 16.27
N SER A 1066 -32.91 3.38 15.34
CA SER A 1066 -31.80 2.70 14.69
C SER A 1066 -30.54 3.55 14.77
N SER A 1067 -29.40 2.96 14.47
CA SER A 1067 -28.12 3.65 14.39
C SER A 1067 -27.17 2.89 13.48
N ILE A 1068 -26.10 3.57 13.04
CA ILE A 1068 -24.86 2.91 12.69
C ILE A 1068 -24.21 2.43 13.99
N TYR A 1069 -23.88 1.15 14.08
CA TYR A 1069 -23.29 0.49 15.23
C TYR A 1069 -21.89 -0.03 14.92
N GLU A 1070 -20.97 0.26 15.83
CA GLU A 1070 -19.64 -0.35 15.87
C GLU A 1070 -19.58 -1.40 16.98
N LYS A 1071 -19.03 -2.58 16.70
CA LYS A 1071 -18.76 -3.60 17.73
C LYS A 1071 -17.60 -3.12 18.61
N VAL A 1072 -17.88 -2.86 19.88
CA VAL A 1072 -16.89 -2.46 20.89
C VAL A 1072 -16.88 -3.49 22.01
N SER A 1073 -15.89 -4.39 21.96
CA SER A 1073 -15.78 -5.52 22.89
C SER A 1073 -17.09 -6.35 22.90
N SER A 1074 -17.76 -6.47 24.05
CA SER A 1074 -19.02 -7.21 24.22
C SER A 1074 -20.28 -6.35 24.05
N SER A 1075 -20.21 -5.23 23.32
CA SER A 1075 -21.31 -4.28 23.12
C SER A 1075 -21.31 -3.66 21.73
N TYR A 1076 -22.43 -3.01 21.38
CA TYR A 1076 -22.52 -2.15 20.20
C TYR A 1076 -22.66 -0.70 20.64
N ALA A 1077 -21.87 0.18 20.02
CA ALA A 1077 -21.90 1.60 20.30
C ALA A 1077 -22.39 2.37 19.06
N ALA A 1078 -23.35 3.28 19.26
CA ALA A 1078 -23.87 4.14 18.21
C ALA A 1078 -22.76 5.07 17.67
N ARG A 1079 -22.79 5.33 16.36
CA ARG A 1079 -21.84 6.16 15.62
C ARG A 1079 -22.58 7.19 14.79
N GLU A 1080 -21.86 8.25 14.46
CA GLU A 1080 -22.36 9.32 13.60
C GLU A 1080 -22.70 8.78 12.20
N PHE A 1081 -23.70 9.41 11.58
CA PHE A 1081 -24.16 9.05 10.25
C PHE A 1081 -23.33 9.77 9.18
N ALA A 1082 -22.84 9.02 8.19
CA ALA A 1082 -22.31 9.58 6.96
C ALA A 1082 -23.41 9.51 5.89
N PHE A 1083 -23.99 10.65 5.52
CA PHE A 1083 -25.04 10.72 4.51
C PHE A 1083 -24.46 10.77 3.10
N THR A 1084 -25.17 10.18 2.15
CA THR A 1084 -24.78 10.09 0.73
C THR A 1084 -26.03 10.10 -0.16
N THR A 1085 -25.86 9.96 -1.47
CA THR A 1085 -26.97 9.75 -2.41
C THR A 1085 -27.69 8.44 -2.12
N GLY A 1086 -29.01 8.47 -2.04
CA GLY A 1086 -29.86 7.29 -1.90
C GLY A 1086 -30.14 6.57 -3.21
N ALA A 1087 -31.15 5.71 -3.20
CA ALA A 1087 -31.55 4.92 -4.35
C ALA A 1087 -32.03 5.83 -5.50
N PRO A 1088 -31.53 5.65 -6.74
CA PRO A 1088 -31.78 6.57 -7.86
C PRO A 1088 -33.24 6.58 -8.35
N PHE A 1089 -34.08 5.68 -7.83
CA PHE A 1089 -35.50 5.61 -8.18
C PHE A 1089 -36.40 6.40 -7.23
N ILE A 1090 -35.82 6.97 -6.17
CA ILE A 1090 -36.57 7.56 -5.08
C ILE A 1090 -36.18 9.03 -4.96
N SER A 1091 -37.19 9.89 -5.05
CA SER A 1091 -37.02 11.31 -4.79
C SER A 1091 -37.09 11.57 -3.29
N GLY A 1092 -36.19 12.41 -2.79
CA GLY A 1092 -36.16 12.86 -1.40
C GLY A 1092 -36.60 14.31 -1.27
N GLU A 1093 -36.61 14.80 -0.04
CA GLU A 1093 -37.02 16.17 0.28
C GLU A 1093 -35.83 17.07 0.59
N ILE A 1094 -34.71 16.51 1.05
CA ILE A 1094 -33.59 17.28 1.61
C ILE A 1094 -32.23 17.04 0.96
N TYR A 1095 -32.03 15.96 0.20
CA TYR A 1095 -30.74 15.66 -0.43
C TYR A 1095 -30.70 16.16 -1.89
N GLU A 1096 -30.03 17.29 -2.08
CA GLU A 1096 -29.86 17.92 -3.39
C GLU A 1096 -28.66 17.30 -4.14
N ILE A 1097 -28.92 16.78 -5.33
CA ILE A 1097 -27.88 16.50 -6.32
C ILE A 1097 -27.50 17.83 -6.96
N LYS A 1098 -26.29 18.30 -6.63
CA LYS A 1098 -25.77 19.56 -7.13
C LYS A 1098 -24.43 19.38 -7.81
N THR A 1099 -24.32 19.92 -9.02
CA THR A 1099 -23.10 19.87 -9.82
C THR A 1099 -22.16 21.00 -9.44
N VAL A 1100 -20.93 20.63 -9.10
CA VAL A 1100 -19.85 21.54 -8.72
C VAL A 1100 -18.77 21.53 -9.80
N PRO A 1101 -18.44 22.69 -10.41
CA PRO A 1101 -17.31 22.80 -11.31
C PRO A 1101 -15.98 22.92 -10.54
N THR A 1102 -15.03 22.06 -10.87
CA THR A 1102 -13.64 22.14 -10.41
C THR A 1102 -12.72 22.49 -11.57
N TRP A 1103 -11.89 23.51 -11.37
CA TRP A 1103 -11.00 24.06 -12.38
C TRP A 1103 -9.55 23.76 -12.04
N THR A 1104 -8.84 23.04 -12.91
CA THR A 1104 -7.39 22.83 -12.81
C THR A 1104 -6.70 23.72 -13.84
N LEU A 1105 -6.17 24.85 -13.37
CA LEU A 1105 -5.61 25.91 -14.21
C LEU A 1105 -4.14 26.10 -13.83
N LYS A 1106 -3.27 25.20 -14.30
CA LYS A 1106 -1.84 25.16 -13.90
C LYS A 1106 -1.15 26.48 -14.24
N GLY A 1107 -0.41 27.04 -13.28
CA GLY A 1107 0.33 28.29 -13.45
C GLY A 1107 -0.52 29.57 -13.53
N ALA A 1108 -1.85 29.47 -13.36
CA ALA A 1108 -2.74 30.62 -13.46
C ALA A 1108 -2.97 31.29 -12.09
N ALA A 1109 -2.96 32.63 -12.06
CA ALA A 1109 -3.53 33.39 -10.95
C ALA A 1109 -5.05 33.49 -11.12
N ILE A 1110 -5.79 32.79 -10.27
CA ILE A 1110 -7.24 32.72 -10.33
C ILE A 1110 -7.86 34.00 -9.74
N GLN A 1111 -8.71 34.68 -10.53
CA GLN A 1111 -9.41 35.89 -10.09
C GLN A 1111 -10.82 35.57 -9.62
N THR A 1112 -11.61 34.88 -10.46
CA THR A 1112 -12.97 34.47 -10.15
C THR A 1112 -13.28 33.12 -10.76
N THR A 1113 -14.06 32.30 -10.06
CA THR A 1113 -14.63 31.05 -10.57
C THR A 1113 -16.09 30.93 -10.15
N GLY A 1114 -16.89 30.27 -10.96
CA GLY A 1114 -18.28 29.98 -10.62
C GLY A 1114 -18.97 29.14 -11.69
N GLY A 1115 -20.10 28.55 -11.33
CA GLY A 1115 -20.91 27.75 -12.26
C GLY A 1115 -21.76 26.72 -11.54
N ASP A 1116 -22.62 26.07 -12.32
CA ASP A 1116 -23.51 24.97 -11.94
C ASP A 1116 -23.46 23.87 -13.01
N GLY A 1117 -24.38 22.89 -12.96
CA GLY A 1117 -24.43 21.80 -13.93
C GLY A 1117 -24.72 22.24 -15.36
N ALA A 1118 -25.36 23.40 -15.55
CA ALA A 1118 -25.78 23.90 -16.84
C ALA A 1118 -24.72 24.81 -17.49
N SER A 1119 -24.04 25.65 -16.72
CA SER A 1119 -23.02 26.57 -17.23
C SER A 1119 -22.10 27.13 -16.15
N GLY A 1120 -20.92 27.61 -16.54
CA GLY A 1120 -20.00 28.28 -15.62
C GLY A 1120 -18.82 28.93 -16.31
N SER A 1121 -18.02 29.67 -15.54
CA SER A 1121 -16.86 30.38 -16.04
C SER A 1121 -15.76 30.55 -14.98
N ALA A 1122 -14.53 30.72 -15.45
CA ALA A 1122 -13.37 31.08 -14.65
C ALA A 1122 -12.58 32.19 -15.36
N THR A 1123 -12.21 33.22 -14.61
CA THR A 1123 -11.33 34.30 -15.10
C THR A 1123 -10.00 34.17 -14.40
N VAL A 1124 -8.93 34.04 -15.19
CA VAL A 1124 -7.57 33.87 -14.70
C VAL A 1124 -6.58 34.72 -15.46
N SER A 1125 -5.38 34.88 -14.94
CA SER A 1125 -4.26 35.52 -15.65
C SER A 1125 -2.98 34.72 -15.43
N TYR A 1126 -2.11 34.64 -16.44
CA TYR A 1126 -0.86 33.89 -16.34
C TYR A 1126 0.33 34.85 -16.12
N PRO A 1127 1.14 34.64 -15.06
CA PRO A 1127 2.21 35.54 -14.70
C PRO A 1127 3.48 35.30 -15.49
N GLU A 1128 3.61 34.23 -16.28
CA GLU A 1128 4.82 33.93 -17.07
C GLU A 1128 4.43 33.62 -18.52
N ALA A 1129 5.39 33.78 -19.43
CA ALA A 1129 5.20 33.46 -20.85
C ALA A 1129 5.46 31.96 -21.08
N ASP A 1130 4.40 31.20 -21.34
CA ASP A 1130 4.46 29.77 -21.63
C ASP A 1130 3.15 29.29 -22.28
N ARG A 1131 3.04 27.99 -22.54
CA ARG A 1131 1.80 27.31 -22.91
C ARG A 1131 1.18 26.64 -21.69
N TYR A 1132 -0.05 27.01 -21.39
CA TYR A 1132 -0.79 26.48 -20.26
C TYR A 1132 -1.99 25.66 -20.72
N THR A 1133 -2.22 24.51 -20.09
CA THR A 1133 -3.45 23.74 -20.27
C THR A 1133 -4.46 24.09 -19.17
N ALA A 1134 -5.73 23.80 -19.44
CA ALA A 1134 -6.81 24.00 -18.51
C ALA A 1134 -7.72 22.78 -18.51
N THR A 1135 -8.03 22.25 -17.33
CA THR A 1135 -8.95 21.12 -17.20
C THR A 1135 -10.16 21.57 -16.39
N LEU A 1136 -11.35 21.24 -16.88
CA LEU A 1136 -12.61 21.41 -16.18
C LEU A 1136 -13.17 20.03 -15.82
N LYS A 1137 -13.54 19.84 -14.55
CA LYS A 1137 -14.32 18.71 -14.08
C LYS A 1137 -15.67 19.21 -13.55
N LEU A 1138 -16.77 18.66 -14.04
CA LEU A 1138 -18.10 18.82 -13.45
C LEU A 1138 -18.43 17.55 -12.66
N GLU A 1139 -18.81 17.68 -11.40
CA GLU A 1139 -19.03 16.54 -10.52
C GLU A 1139 -20.28 16.75 -9.66
N ASN A 1140 -21.12 15.72 -9.54
CA ASN A 1140 -22.23 15.65 -8.59
C ASN A 1140 -22.32 14.24 -7.99
N GLY A 1141 -23.36 13.97 -7.21
CA GLY A 1141 -23.56 12.67 -6.56
C GLY A 1141 -23.72 11.47 -7.53
N TRP A 1142 -23.96 11.71 -8.82
CA TRP A 1142 -24.07 10.67 -9.85
C TRP A 1142 -22.82 10.46 -10.69
N GLY A 1143 -21.74 11.21 -10.45
CA GLY A 1143 -20.47 11.04 -11.13
C GLY A 1143 -19.90 12.34 -11.67
N SER A 1144 -18.98 12.22 -12.63
CA SER A 1144 -18.28 13.39 -13.15
C SER A 1144 -17.99 13.33 -14.65
N ALA A 1145 -17.90 14.50 -15.27
CA ALA A 1145 -17.39 14.68 -16.62
C ALA A 1145 -16.17 15.60 -16.58
N THR A 1146 -15.10 15.22 -17.29
CA THR A 1146 -13.87 16.02 -17.39
C THR A 1146 -13.58 16.39 -18.83
N LYS A 1147 -13.15 17.63 -19.07
CA LYS A 1147 -12.72 18.10 -20.39
C LYS A 1147 -11.49 18.97 -20.26
N GLU A 1148 -10.50 18.71 -21.10
CA GLU A 1148 -9.29 19.53 -21.20
C GLU A 1148 -9.40 20.50 -22.38
N PHE A 1149 -8.98 21.74 -22.14
CA PHE A 1149 -8.81 22.75 -23.17
C PHE A 1149 -7.38 22.66 -23.72
N SER A 1150 -7.25 22.74 -25.05
CA SER A 1150 -6.00 22.45 -25.77
C SER A 1150 -4.78 23.18 -25.20
N TYR A 1151 -4.75 24.51 -25.26
CA TYR A 1151 -3.78 25.35 -24.54
C TYR A 1151 -4.08 26.84 -24.70
N VAL A 1152 -3.58 27.64 -23.76
CA VAL A 1152 -3.44 29.09 -23.84
C VAL A 1152 -1.95 29.41 -24.00
N GLU A 1153 -1.58 30.09 -25.08
CA GLU A 1153 -0.21 30.56 -25.30
C GLU A 1153 -0.06 31.99 -24.81
N VAL A 1154 0.81 32.17 -23.81
CA VAL A 1154 1.01 33.45 -23.14
C VAL A 1154 2.34 34.02 -23.63
N SER A 1155 2.25 35.17 -24.28
CA SER A 1155 3.40 35.92 -24.77
C SER A 1155 3.92 36.89 -23.71
N ALA A 1156 5.22 37.13 -23.67
CA ALA A 1156 5.79 38.14 -22.78
C ALA A 1156 5.22 39.53 -23.12
N SER A 1157 4.82 40.31 -22.11
CA SER A 1157 4.22 41.63 -22.34
C SER A 1157 5.17 42.53 -23.15
N THR A 1158 4.72 43.00 -24.32
CA THR A 1158 5.49 43.95 -25.15
C THR A 1158 4.98 45.37 -24.90
N GLY A 1159 5.62 46.07 -23.98
CA GLY A 1159 5.50 47.51 -23.89
C GLY A 1159 6.17 48.19 -25.08
N ILE A 1160 5.37 48.88 -25.89
CA ILE A 1160 5.67 49.90 -26.92
C ILE A 1160 5.57 49.40 -28.38
N GLU A 1161 4.73 50.12 -29.12
CA GLU A 1161 4.38 50.02 -30.55
C GLU A 1161 5.46 49.38 -31.45
N GLU A 1162 5.08 48.24 -32.05
CA GLU A 1162 5.78 47.64 -33.17
C GLU A 1162 5.66 48.49 -34.45
N VAL A 1163 6.80 48.96 -34.94
CA VAL A 1163 7.06 48.99 -36.38
C VAL A 1163 7.97 47.80 -36.67
N SER A 1164 7.47 46.86 -37.48
CA SER A 1164 8.16 45.62 -37.81
C SER A 1164 9.45 45.88 -38.60
N LEU A 1165 10.53 45.17 -38.24
CA LEU A 1165 11.72 44.97 -39.07
C LEU A 1165 12.29 43.57 -38.79
N ALA A 1166 12.22 42.70 -39.79
CA ALA A 1166 12.59 41.30 -39.72
C ALA A 1166 14.12 41.05 -39.75
N GLU A 1167 14.54 40.06 -38.94
CA GLU A 1167 15.70 39.16 -39.04
C GLU A 1167 17.06 39.68 -39.57
N MET A 1168 17.98 39.98 -38.64
CA MET A 1168 19.45 39.88 -38.86
C MET A 1168 20.02 38.63 -38.17
N GLN A 1169 20.82 37.84 -38.89
CA GLN A 1169 21.50 36.62 -38.40
C GLN A 1169 23.03 36.78 -38.52
N ALA A 1170 23.78 36.28 -37.54
CA ALA A 1170 25.26 36.28 -37.56
C ALA A 1170 25.81 34.87 -37.36
N PHE A 1171 26.84 34.52 -38.14
CA PHE A 1171 27.43 33.18 -38.14
C PHE A 1171 28.96 33.24 -38.25
N PRO A 1172 29.70 32.28 -37.64
CA PRO A 1172 29.28 31.35 -36.57
C PRO A 1172 29.45 31.98 -35.17
N ASN A 1173 28.56 31.63 -34.22
CA ASN A 1173 28.73 31.86 -32.78
C ASN A 1173 28.97 30.47 -32.12
N PRO A 1174 30.04 30.25 -31.30
CA PRO A 1174 30.69 31.31 -30.51
C PRO A 1174 32.24 31.33 -30.42
N PHE A 1175 33.05 30.94 -31.42
CA PHE A 1175 34.54 30.98 -31.26
C PHE A 1175 35.34 31.36 -32.54
N VAL A 1176 35.52 32.64 -32.88
CA VAL A 1176 36.35 33.10 -34.02
C VAL A 1176 36.84 34.57 -33.89
N ASP A 1177 37.94 34.93 -34.59
CA ASP A 1177 38.53 36.28 -34.66
C ASP A 1177 37.71 37.28 -35.52
N GLU A 1178 36.80 36.78 -36.35
CA GLU A 1178 35.99 37.52 -37.33
C GLU A 1178 34.53 37.02 -37.29
N VAL A 1179 33.55 37.93 -37.31
CA VAL A 1179 32.10 37.61 -37.30
C VAL A 1179 31.47 38.03 -38.62
N TYR A 1180 30.64 37.17 -39.22
CA TYR A 1180 29.86 37.53 -40.40
C TYR A 1180 28.43 37.91 -40.01
N VAL A 1181 27.97 39.07 -40.50
CA VAL A 1181 26.61 39.58 -40.27
C VAL A 1181 25.86 39.66 -41.60
N ARG A 1182 24.67 39.05 -41.69
CA ARG A 1182 23.77 39.17 -42.84
C ARG A 1182 22.79 40.32 -42.62
N PHE A 1183 22.67 41.19 -43.61
CA PHE A 1183 21.68 42.28 -43.60
C PHE A 1183 20.48 41.90 -44.46
N ALA A 1184 19.27 42.05 -43.94
CA ALA A 1184 18.05 41.71 -44.67
C ALA A 1184 17.70 42.73 -45.76
N GLU A 1185 18.10 43.99 -45.61
CA GLU A 1185 17.81 45.09 -46.52
C GLU A 1185 19.09 45.78 -47.01
N GLU A 1186 19.01 46.45 -48.16
CA GLU A 1186 20.12 47.26 -48.68
C GLU A 1186 20.20 48.57 -47.91
N GLY A 1187 21.36 48.91 -47.36
CA GLY A 1187 21.53 50.12 -46.57
C GLY A 1187 22.92 50.32 -45.98
N VAL A 1188 23.12 51.53 -45.43
CA VAL A 1188 24.35 51.89 -44.73
C VAL A 1188 24.17 51.65 -43.23
N TYR A 1189 24.94 50.72 -42.68
CA TYR A 1189 24.90 50.32 -41.28
C TYR A 1189 26.17 50.72 -40.55
N THR A 1190 26.04 51.16 -39.30
CA THR A 1190 27.17 51.40 -38.40
C THR A 1190 27.27 50.28 -37.40
N ILE A 1191 28.45 49.71 -37.25
CA ILE A 1191 28.69 48.55 -36.38
C ILE A 1191 29.75 48.96 -35.38
N ALA A 1192 29.44 48.81 -34.10
CA ALA A 1192 30.30 49.19 -33.00
C ALA A 1192 30.52 48.00 -32.07
N VAL A 1193 31.77 47.72 -31.74
CA VAL A 1193 32.18 46.62 -30.87
C VAL A 1193 32.66 47.20 -29.55
N TYR A 1194 32.19 46.65 -28.45
CA TYR A 1194 32.52 47.04 -27.08
C TYR A 1194 33.14 45.86 -26.34
N ASP A 1195 34.13 46.10 -25.50
CA ASP A 1195 34.61 45.08 -24.55
C ASP A 1195 33.63 44.89 -23.38
N ALA A 1196 33.87 43.88 -22.54
CA ALA A 1196 33.03 43.57 -21.37
C ALA A 1196 32.96 44.70 -20.32
N SER A 1197 33.84 45.71 -20.38
CA SER A 1197 33.78 46.89 -19.51
C SER A 1197 32.93 48.02 -20.09
N GLY A 1198 32.38 47.84 -21.29
CA GLY A 1198 31.55 48.82 -21.99
C GLY A 1198 32.36 49.85 -22.79
N ARG A 1199 33.67 49.67 -22.94
CA ARG A 1199 34.51 50.55 -23.77
C ARG A 1199 34.44 50.12 -25.23
N GLN A 1200 34.18 51.06 -26.13
CA GLN A 1200 34.18 50.79 -27.58
C GLN A 1200 35.60 50.46 -28.05
N THR A 1201 35.80 49.24 -28.56
CA THR A 1201 37.09 48.75 -29.06
C THR A 1201 37.22 48.84 -30.58
N GLY A 1202 36.10 48.92 -31.31
CA GLY A 1202 36.09 49.14 -32.75
C GLY A 1202 34.77 49.68 -33.26
N SER A 1203 34.79 50.37 -34.40
CA SER A 1203 33.57 50.67 -35.16
C SER A 1203 33.87 50.79 -36.64
N SER A 1204 32.94 50.31 -37.46
CA SER A 1204 32.98 50.37 -38.91
C SER A 1204 31.61 50.75 -39.46
N GLN A 1205 31.60 51.52 -40.55
CA GLN A 1205 30.40 51.75 -41.33
C GLN A 1205 30.48 50.88 -42.59
N VAL A 1206 29.41 50.15 -42.87
CA VAL A 1206 29.34 49.20 -43.97
C VAL A 1206 28.13 49.52 -44.83
N ASN A 1207 28.29 49.51 -46.15
CA ASN A 1207 27.16 49.59 -47.07
C ASN A 1207 26.86 48.16 -47.52
N ALA A 1208 25.75 47.61 -47.07
CA ALA A 1208 25.34 46.23 -47.32
C ALA A 1208 24.22 46.20 -48.35
N GLY A 1209 24.30 45.32 -49.34
CA GLY A 1209 23.18 44.92 -50.18
C GLY A 1209 22.20 44.00 -49.43
N ALA A 1210 20.95 43.94 -49.89
CA ALA A 1210 19.94 43.06 -49.30
C ALA A 1210 20.38 41.59 -49.41
N GLY A 1211 20.47 40.91 -48.27
CA GLY A 1211 20.94 39.54 -48.13
C GLY A 1211 22.47 39.36 -48.15
N GLU A 1212 23.26 40.44 -48.26
CA GLU A 1212 24.72 40.42 -48.28
C GLU A 1212 25.30 40.08 -46.91
N MET A 1213 26.37 39.30 -46.89
CA MET A 1213 27.12 38.91 -45.70
C MET A 1213 28.38 39.74 -45.60
N ILE A 1214 28.53 40.50 -44.50
CA ILE A 1214 29.70 41.35 -44.27
C ILE A 1214 30.54 40.79 -43.13
N ASN A 1215 31.84 40.63 -43.40
CA ASN A 1215 32.83 40.22 -42.41
C ASN A 1215 33.23 41.41 -41.52
N ILE A 1216 33.25 41.18 -40.21
CA ILE A 1216 33.61 42.17 -39.21
C ILE A 1216 34.68 41.62 -38.27
N PRO A 1217 35.90 42.17 -38.31
CA PRO A 1217 36.98 41.75 -37.43
C PRO A 1217 36.76 42.27 -36.00
N VAL A 1218 36.92 41.41 -34.99
CA VAL A 1218 36.91 41.80 -33.58
C VAL A 1218 38.35 42.03 -33.13
N SER A 1219 38.78 43.30 -33.13
CA SER A 1219 40.13 43.69 -32.71
C SER A 1219 40.23 43.88 -31.19
N GLY A 1220 41.15 43.15 -30.55
CA GLY A 1220 41.31 43.12 -29.08
C GLY A 1220 41.87 41.79 -28.56
N ALA A 1221 42.13 41.70 -27.24
CA ALA A 1221 42.59 40.48 -26.57
C ALA A 1221 41.45 39.45 -26.40
N SER A 1222 41.79 38.19 -26.12
CA SER A 1222 40.84 37.13 -25.80
C SER A 1222 39.87 37.54 -24.68
N GLY A 1223 38.56 37.38 -24.89
CA GLY A 1223 37.52 37.81 -23.96
C GLY A 1223 36.13 37.96 -24.57
N ILE A 1224 35.18 38.44 -23.75
CA ILE A 1224 33.79 38.71 -24.17
C ILE A 1224 33.69 40.13 -24.73
N TYR A 1225 33.07 40.26 -25.90
CA TYR A 1225 32.74 41.51 -26.57
C TYR A 1225 31.23 41.60 -26.85
N TYR A 1226 30.75 42.82 -27.03
CA TYR A 1226 29.38 43.12 -27.44
C TYR A 1226 29.41 43.93 -28.74
N MET A 1227 28.89 43.35 -29.82
CA MET A 1227 28.75 44.03 -31.10
C MET A 1227 27.34 44.62 -31.22
N LYS A 1228 27.24 45.88 -31.63
CA LYS A 1228 25.98 46.61 -31.84
C LYS A 1228 25.93 47.11 -33.28
N VAL A 1229 24.79 46.91 -33.93
CA VAL A 1229 24.54 47.25 -35.33
C VAL A 1229 23.44 48.31 -35.38
N TYR A 1230 23.70 49.42 -36.06
CA TYR A 1230 22.85 50.58 -36.18
C TYR A 1230 22.54 50.89 -37.64
N SER A 1231 21.38 51.48 -37.92
CA SER A 1231 21.10 52.21 -39.16
C SER A 1231 20.77 53.66 -38.79
N GLY A 1232 21.58 54.60 -39.26
CA GLY A 1232 21.60 55.96 -38.69
C GLY A 1232 21.93 55.93 -37.20
N ASP A 1233 21.07 56.54 -36.38
CA ASP A 1233 21.18 56.58 -34.91
C ASP A 1233 20.38 55.46 -34.20
N THR A 1234 19.64 54.65 -34.95
CA THR A 1234 18.77 53.60 -34.39
C THR A 1234 19.53 52.30 -34.23
N LEU A 1235 19.59 51.77 -33.00
CA LEU A 1235 20.14 50.44 -32.72
C LEU A 1235 19.19 49.37 -33.25
N LEU A 1236 19.66 48.58 -34.21
CA LEU A 1236 18.88 47.50 -34.80
C LEU A 1236 19.11 46.16 -34.10
N LYS A 1237 20.35 45.87 -33.70
CA LYS A 1237 20.67 44.62 -32.99
C LYS A 1237 21.93 44.75 -32.14
N ALA A 1238 21.96 44.07 -31.00
CA ALA A 1238 23.15 43.91 -30.16
C ALA A 1238 23.39 42.42 -29.90
N MET A 1239 24.65 41.98 -29.92
CA MET A 1239 24.99 40.57 -29.77
C MET A 1239 26.32 40.37 -29.06
N LYS A 1240 26.38 39.30 -28.25
CA LYS A 1240 27.60 38.88 -27.54
C LYS A 1240 28.48 38.06 -28.47
N VAL A 1241 29.76 38.39 -28.53
CA VAL A 1241 30.79 37.70 -29.30
C VAL A 1241 31.92 37.29 -28.35
N ILE A 1242 32.42 36.06 -28.47
CA ILE A 1242 33.52 35.56 -27.64
C ILE A 1242 34.75 35.36 -28.52
N LYS A 1243 35.86 36.02 -28.15
CA LYS A 1243 37.16 35.91 -28.82
C LYS A 1243 38.11 35.07 -27.97
N ASN A 1244 38.75 34.06 -28.56
CA ASN A 1244 39.70 33.16 -27.86
C ASN A 1244 41.12 33.71 -27.78
#